data_AF-A0AAN7U433-F1
#
_entry.id   AF-A0AAN7U433-F1
#
_cell.length_a   1.000
_cell.length_b   1.000
_cell.length_c   1.000
_cell.angle_alpha   90.00
_cell.angle_beta   90.00
_cell.angle_gamma   90.00
#
_symmetry.space_group_name_H-M   'P 1'
#
loop_
_entity.id
_entity.type
_entity.pdbx_description
1 polymer ?
#
loop_
_entity_poly.entity_id
_entity_poly.type
_entity_poly.pdbx_seq_one_letter_code
_entity_poly.pdbx_strand_id
1 'polypeptide(L)'
;MPLNLVARKSLRDNEEHLKKAHEEIKNALSGEEWVIEFDWDLIFEKIDEHNKKQLGEVFYKNLCPHISKCIVNACKDDLTKESIINANTSKKIVLIVNEDPKNTSYWKYEFNNGQLNLLFKKGCCNLSDAANFQLHKVIPSEGCYTLPTRLNLKKNQDRYNAAFERIKAITNKDWSFDEESMESVYPTAFETDSQREQFGDSFASVLEYSTQNIEKRCKNEITLESFNEATTNARFSFRHCPKQTTGYWSWSFDNGDIVISFKSVCNISDNANFDFIKVLPVPGVFSLAARLNMKENQEKFDNSFERIKQVTNIDWSYDQESLEQVYPTLEDRNKEILGDIFSQVFKYIADNITNRCKNEIALEAFIEATSNAKIVLRSNSKLAGTYWSWSFEKGDLVVTFKSICNISDNANFDFIKVLPVPGVFSLAARLNMKESLEKFESSFQRIKQVLHNDWSYDESSLEQVYPTLEEHNKLRVGEIFSEVIKFVADNIVKRCSKEEMVLEALVETVTNSKIVFRSNPKLTGTYWSWSFENGDLVITFKSICNVSDNVNFDFVKILPSPGVLTLASRINLKENQEKIQESFEKMKLVLNSDWSYDESSLEQVYPKLEEHNKPRVGEVLAEIIRYISQNIVKRCADELVREAFIECVSNSKIIFRFIEKQPSYWIWNFEGGNLIVSFKSISNISDNANFNFETLL
;
A
#
# COMPACT_ATOMS: atom_id res chain seq x y z
N MET A 1 46.38 17.55 -88.10
CA MET A 1 47.57 17.43 -88.99
C MET A 1 47.74 15.94 -89.25
N PRO A 2 47.89 15.46 -90.50
CA PRO A 2 48.04 14.02 -90.71
C PRO A 2 49.24 13.48 -89.92
N LEU A 3 49.00 12.43 -89.13
CA LEU A 3 50.02 11.77 -88.31
C LEU A 3 51.32 11.52 -89.09
N ASN A 4 52.46 11.74 -88.44
CA ASN A 4 53.75 11.51 -89.09
C ASN A 4 53.93 10.01 -89.47
N LEU A 5 54.86 9.71 -90.38
CA LEU A 5 55.05 8.35 -90.90
C LEU A 5 55.41 7.34 -89.80
N VAL A 6 56.17 7.75 -88.79
CA VAL A 6 56.60 6.90 -87.66
C VAL A 6 55.40 6.48 -86.82
N ALA A 7 54.53 7.43 -86.48
CA ALA A 7 53.29 7.21 -85.75
C ALA A 7 52.32 6.29 -86.52
N ARG A 8 52.13 6.54 -87.83
CA ARG A 8 51.29 5.69 -88.70
C ARG A 8 51.80 4.26 -88.80
N LYS A 9 53.13 4.08 -88.94
CA LYS A 9 53.75 2.76 -88.96
C LYS A 9 53.56 2.05 -87.61
N SER A 10 53.78 2.74 -86.50
CA SER A 10 53.59 2.19 -85.15
C SER A 10 52.15 1.69 -84.92
N LEU A 11 51.13 2.46 -85.33
CA LEU A 11 49.72 2.05 -85.22
C LEU A 11 49.43 0.79 -86.07
N ARG A 12 49.89 0.76 -87.32
CA ARG A 12 49.69 -0.39 -88.21
C ARG A 12 50.37 -1.66 -87.68
N ASP A 13 51.61 -1.53 -87.23
CA ASP A 13 52.40 -2.67 -86.75
C ASP A 13 51.83 -3.27 -85.43
N ASN A 14 50.92 -2.57 -84.73
CA ASN A 14 50.27 -3.05 -83.50
C ASN A 14 48.74 -3.24 -83.63
N GLU A 15 48.18 -3.16 -84.85
CA GLU A 15 46.73 -3.21 -85.11
C GLU A 15 46.07 -4.53 -84.63
N GLU A 16 46.82 -5.64 -84.61
CA GLU A 16 46.36 -6.93 -84.10
C GLU A 16 45.90 -6.86 -82.63
N HIS A 17 46.58 -6.05 -81.80
CA HIS A 17 46.22 -5.90 -80.39
C HIS A 17 44.90 -5.14 -80.19
N LEU A 18 44.62 -4.17 -81.06
CA LEU A 18 43.33 -3.47 -81.08
C LEU A 18 42.19 -4.43 -81.47
N LYS A 19 42.38 -5.21 -82.55
CA LYS A 19 41.39 -6.21 -83.00
C LYS A 19 41.12 -7.26 -81.93
N LYS A 20 42.16 -7.75 -81.27
CA LYS A 20 42.02 -8.69 -80.16
C LYS A 20 41.22 -8.09 -78.99
N ALA A 21 41.50 -6.85 -78.62
CA ALA A 21 40.76 -6.16 -77.57
C ALA A 21 39.27 -5.96 -77.94
N HIS A 22 38.97 -5.60 -79.19
CA HIS A 22 37.58 -5.53 -79.68
C HIS A 22 36.87 -6.88 -79.60
N GLU A 23 37.54 -7.96 -79.99
CA GLU A 23 36.95 -9.31 -79.93
C GLU A 23 36.70 -9.77 -78.49
N GLU A 24 37.62 -9.47 -77.56
CA GLU A 24 37.45 -9.73 -76.13
C GLU A 24 36.25 -8.97 -75.55
N ILE A 25 36.08 -7.69 -75.92
CA ILE A 25 34.94 -6.87 -75.50
C ILE A 25 33.62 -7.42 -76.07
N LYS A 26 33.60 -7.74 -77.37
CA LYS A 26 32.43 -8.32 -78.05
C LYS A 26 31.98 -9.62 -77.38
N ASN A 27 32.93 -10.50 -77.06
CA ASN A 27 32.65 -11.76 -76.37
C ASN A 27 32.10 -11.52 -74.95
N ALA A 28 32.67 -10.57 -74.20
CA ALA A 28 32.19 -10.23 -72.85
C ALA A 28 30.76 -9.66 -72.85
N LEU A 29 30.39 -8.89 -73.87
CA LEU A 29 29.11 -8.20 -74.00
C LEU A 29 28.05 -8.99 -74.79
N SER A 30 28.15 -10.32 -74.85
CA SER A 30 27.18 -11.18 -75.56
C SER A 30 27.03 -10.87 -77.06
N GLY A 31 28.10 -10.43 -77.73
CA GLY A 31 28.11 -10.18 -79.17
C GLY A 31 27.94 -8.72 -79.57
N GLU A 32 27.76 -7.80 -78.62
CA GLU A 32 27.69 -6.36 -78.87
C GLU A 32 29.03 -5.82 -79.39
N GLU A 33 29.02 -5.19 -80.57
CA GLU A 33 30.22 -4.66 -81.22
C GLU A 33 30.50 -3.24 -80.75
N TRP A 34 31.43 -3.09 -79.81
CA TRP A 34 31.90 -1.79 -79.34
C TRP A 34 33.19 -1.38 -80.03
N VAL A 35 33.28 -0.09 -80.38
CA VAL A 35 34.47 0.48 -81.02
C VAL A 35 35.26 1.32 -80.02
N ILE A 36 36.55 1.01 -79.87
CA ILE A 36 37.51 1.90 -79.19
C ILE A 36 37.89 3.01 -80.16
N GLU A 37 37.46 4.24 -79.87
CA GLU A 37 37.63 5.42 -80.71
C GLU A 37 38.77 6.30 -80.20
N PHE A 38 39.66 6.68 -81.13
CA PHE A 38 40.79 7.55 -80.88
C PHE A 38 40.69 8.78 -81.78
N ASP A 39 40.57 9.96 -81.18
CA ASP A 39 40.83 11.22 -81.89
C ASP A 39 42.34 11.42 -81.96
N TRP A 40 42.96 10.83 -82.98
CA TRP A 40 44.41 10.86 -83.10
C TRP A 40 44.97 12.25 -83.34
N ASP A 41 44.23 13.15 -84.00
CA ASP A 41 44.67 14.52 -84.21
C ASP A 41 44.79 15.25 -82.85
N LEU A 42 43.78 15.12 -81.99
CA LEU A 42 43.74 15.75 -80.67
C LEU A 42 44.69 15.07 -79.67
N ILE A 43 44.76 13.74 -79.68
CA ILE A 43 45.67 12.98 -78.80
C ILE A 43 47.12 13.29 -79.15
N PHE A 44 47.47 13.28 -80.44
CA PHE A 44 48.85 13.50 -80.89
C PHE A 44 49.35 14.92 -80.60
N GLU A 45 48.48 15.92 -80.60
CA GLU A 45 48.83 17.29 -80.22
C GLU A 45 49.21 17.41 -78.74
N LYS A 46 48.52 16.65 -77.87
CA LYS A 46 48.54 16.86 -76.41
C LYS A 46 49.49 15.95 -75.63
N ILE A 47 49.86 14.78 -76.16
CA ILE A 47 50.77 13.83 -75.48
C ILE A 47 52.25 14.22 -75.61
N ASP A 48 53.09 13.69 -74.72
CA ASP A 48 54.53 13.98 -74.71
C ASP A 48 55.28 13.39 -75.93
N GLU A 49 56.38 14.04 -76.35
CA GLU A 49 57.17 13.67 -77.54
C GLU A 49 57.69 12.22 -77.55
N HIS A 50 57.91 11.64 -76.37
CA HIS A 50 58.26 10.23 -76.24
C HIS A 50 57.14 9.32 -76.76
N ASN A 51 55.90 9.57 -76.33
CA ASN A 51 54.73 8.77 -76.69
C ASN A 51 54.32 8.98 -78.17
N LYS A 52 54.57 10.16 -78.75
CA LYS A 52 54.30 10.45 -80.17
C LYS A 52 55.02 9.51 -81.14
N LYS A 53 56.19 8.98 -80.76
CA LYS A 53 56.98 8.07 -81.63
C LYS A 53 56.51 6.60 -81.55
N GLN A 54 55.69 6.25 -80.57
CA GLN A 54 55.30 4.87 -80.23
C GLN A 54 53.79 4.71 -79.98
N LEU A 55 52.95 5.46 -80.71
CA LEU A 55 51.50 5.48 -80.50
C LEU A 55 50.85 4.08 -80.46
N GLY A 56 51.19 3.20 -81.41
CA GLY A 56 50.60 1.86 -81.46
C GLY A 56 51.07 0.96 -80.32
N GLU A 57 52.30 1.13 -79.85
CA GLU A 57 52.80 0.39 -78.70
C GLU A 57 52.10 0.82 -77.41
N VAL A 58 51.97 2.13 -77.18
CA VAL A 58 51.31 2.68 -75.98
C VAL A 58 49.81 2.37 -75.98
N PHE A 59 49.10 2.71 -77.06
CA PHE A 59 47.64 2.67 -77.06
C PHE A 59 47.07 1.33 -77.56
N TYR A 60 47.62 0.71 -78.61
CA TYR A 60 47.07 -0.57 -79.10
C TYR A 60 47.63 -1.77 -78.33
N LYS A 61 48.95 -1.88 -78.20
CA LYS A 61 49.58 -3.04 -77.56
C LYS A 61 49.43 -3.07 -76.04
N ASN A 62 49.58 -1.92 -75.38
CA ASN A 62 49.55 -1.87 -73.92
C ASN A 62 48.19 -1.44 -73.35
N LEU A 63 47.57 -0.37 -73.85
CA LEU A 63 46.31 0.13 -73.28
C LEU A 63 45.07 -0.66 -73.69
N CYS A 64 44.87 -1.00 -74.97
CA CYS A 64 43.66 -1.71 -75.41
C CYS A 64 43.42 -3.04 -74.66
N PRO A 65 44.43 -3.88 -74.39
CA PRO A 65 44.26 -5.06 -73.54
C PRO A 65 43.88 -4.73 -72.08
N HIS A 66 44.27 -3.57 -71.57
CA HIS A 66 43.83 -3.11 -70.25
C HIS A 66 42.37 -2.66 -70.28
N ILE A 67 41.93 -1.97 -71.35
CA ILE A 67 40.52 -1.60 -71.56
C ILE A 67 39.64 -2.85 -71.67
N SER A 68 40.01 -3.81 -72.53
CA SER A 68 39.25 -5.05 -72.69
C SER A 68 39.18 -5.83 -71.38
N LYS A 69 40.31 -5.96 -70.66
CA LYS A 69 40.34 -6.61 -69.35
C LYS A 69 39.42 -5.94 -68.33
N CYS A 70 39.33 -4.61 -68.31
CA CYS A 70 38.42 -3.89 -67.42
C CYS A 70 36.96 -4.23 -67.69
N ILE A 71 36.55 -4.21 -68.97
CA ILE A 71 35.19 -4.54 -69.40
C ILE A 71 34.86 -6.01 -69.14
N VAL A 72 35.76 -6.92 -69.52
CA VAL A 72 35.63 -8.37 -69.27
C VAL A 72 35.44 -8.64 -67.78
N ASN A 73 36.20 -7.98 -66.91
CA ASN A 73 36.06 -8.14 -65.46
C ASN A 73 34.73 -7.60 -64.94
N ALA A 74 34.26 -6.45 -65.45
CA ALA A 74 32.97 -5.90 -65.07
C ALA A 74 31.80 -6.78 -65.52
N CYS A 75 31.91 -7.41 -66.69
CA CYS A 75 30.88 -8.27 -67.26
C CYS A 75 30.79 -9.68 -66.66
N LYS A 76 31.60 -10.00 -65.63
CA LYS A 76 31.48 -11.26 -64.88
C LYS A 76 30.20 -11.33 -64.05
N ASP A 77 29.63 -10.18 -63.68
CA ASP A 77 28.32 -10.09 -63.05
C ASP A 77 27.30 -9.61 -64.08
N ASP A 78 26.20 -10.38 -64.21
CA ASP A 78 25.18 -10.14 -65.22
C ASP A 78 24.49 -8.77 -65.05
N LEU A 79 24.28 -8.32 -63.81
CA LEU A 79 23.63 -7.03 -63.55
C LEU A 79 24.53 -5.87 -64.02
N THR A 80 25.82 -5.97 -63.75
CA THR A 80 26.82 -5.00 -64.21
C THR A 80 26.93 -5.01 -65.73
N LYS A 81 26.89 -6.20 -66.36
CA LYS A 81 26.89 -6.37 -67.81
C LYS A 81 25.66 -5.75 -68.48
N GLU A 82 24.46 -6.00 -67.96
CA GLU A 82 23.25 -5.38 -68.49
C GLU A 82 23.30 -3.85 -68.34
N SER A 83 23.75 -3.38 -67.17
CA SER A 83 23.87 -1.94 -66.89
C SER A 83 24.90 -1.23 -67.77
N ILE A 84 26.05 -1.87 -68.06
CA ILE A 84 27.08 -1.29 -68.93
C ILE A 84 26.61 -1.21 -70.39
N ILE A 85 25.86 -2.21 -70.86
CA ILE A 85 25.26 -2.24 -72.21
C ILE A 85 24.23 -1.11 -72.33
N ASN A 86 23.34 -0.97 -71.36
CA ASN A 86 22.31 0.07 -71.36
C ASN A 86 22.89 1.48 -71.26
N ALA A 87 23.99 1.66 -70.53
CA ALA A 87 24.64 2.96 -70.37
C ALA A 87 25.44 3.41 -71.60
N ASN A 88 25.96 2.48 -72.42
CA ASN A 88 26.72 2.79 -73.63
C ASN A 88 25.89 2.59 -74.90
N THR A 89 24.83 3.37 -75.07
CA THR A 89 23.96 3.32 -76.25
C THR A 89 24.69 3.59 -77.57
N SER A 90 25.80 4.33 -77.52
CA SER A 90 26.63 4.66 -78.69
C SER A 90 27.58 3.53 -79.09
N LYS A 91 27.73 2.49 -78.26
CA LYS A 91 28.64 1.36 -78.46
C LYS A 91 30.10 1.81 -78.71
N LYS A 92 30.53 2.86 -78.00
CA LYS A 92 31.85 3.48 -78.17
C LYS A 92 32.61 3.58 -76.85
N ILE A 93 33.92 3.38 -76.94
CA ILE A 93 34.86 3.70 -75.88
C ILE A 93 35.76 4.81 -76.39
N VAL A 94 35.55 6.04 -75.94
CA VAL A 94 36.26 7.21 -76.47
C VAL A 94 37.41 7.59 -75.55
N LEU A 95 38.62 7.66 -76.10
CA LEU A 95 39.78 8.11 -75.36
C LEU A 95 39.87 9.63 -75.38
N ILE A 96 40.00 10.24 -74.20
CA ILE A 96 40.00 11.70 -74.03
C ILE A 96 41.20 12.12 -73.19
N VAL A 97 41.98 13.08 -73.67
CA VAL A 97 43.05 13.68 -72.84
C VAL A 97 42.38 14.55 -71.77
N ASN A 98 42.61 14.22 -70.49
CA ASN A 98 42.06 14.98 -69.38
C ASN A 98 42.88 16.26 -69.15
N GLU A 99 42.26 17.41 -69.33
CA GLU A 99 42.87 18.72 -69.12
C GLU A 99 42.49 19.36 -67.78
N ASP A 100 41.66 18.71 -66.97
CA ASP A 100 41.29 19.22 -65.65
C ASP A 100 42.53 19.24 -64.72
N PRO A 101 43.00 20.43 -64.29
CA PRO A 101 44.16 20.55 -63.41
C PRO A 101 43.91 19.95 -62.02
N LYS A 102 42.65 19.70 -61.64
CA LYS A 102 42.28 19.06 -60.37
C LYS A 102 42.29 17.54 -60.43
N ASN A 103 42.36 16.94 -61.62
CA ASN A 103 42.36 15.49 -61.74
C ASN A 103 43.69 14.88 -61.25
N THR A 104 43.63 14.09 -60.20
CA THR A 104 44.79 13.40 -59.63
C THR A 104 45.05 12.03 -60.29
N SER A 105 44.03 11.39 -60.89
CA SER A 105 44.11 10.05 -61.49
C SER A 105 44.80 10.03 -62.87
N TYR A 106 45.59 8.99 -63.15
CA TYR A 106 46.22 8.77 -64.46
C TYR A 106 45.23 8.34 -65.53
N TRP A 107 44.29 7.46 -65.14
CA TRP A 107 43.23 6.91 -65.98
C TRP A 107 41.92 6.97 -65.19
N LYS A 108 40.83 7.38 -65.83
CA LYS A 108 39.50 7.49 -65.22
C LYS A 108 38.44 7.14 -66.25
N TYR A 109 37.50 6.26 -65.90
CA TYR A 109 36.31 6.04 -66.74
C TYR A 109 35.17 6.96 -66.30
N GLU A 110 34.37 7.40 -67.26
CA GLU A 110 33.08 8.05 -67.01
C GLU A 110 32.12 7.77 -68.16
N PHE A 111 30.82 7.77 -67.87
CA PHE A 111 29.79 7.74 -68.90
C PHE A 111 29.34 9.16 -69.22
N ASN A 112 29.31 9.50 -70.50
CA ASN A 112 28.84 10.80 -70.96
C ASN A 112 28.15 10.63 -72.32
N ASN A 113 26.98 11.24 -72.52
CA ASN A 113 26.22 11.20 -73.78
C ASN A 113 26.07 9.80 -74.41
N GLY A 114 25.84 8.78 -73.58
CA GLY A 114 25.64 7.40 -74.04
C GLY A 114 26.90 6.70 -74.56
N GLN A 115 28.10 7.23 -74.27
CA GLN A 115 29.39 6.59 -74.57
C GLN A 115 30.24 6.42 -73.30
N LEU A 116 31.13 5.43 -73.31
CA LEU A 116 32.11 5.22 -72.25
C LEU A 116 33.38 6.04 -72.57
N ASN A 117 33.65 7.06 -71.79
CA ASN A 117 34.88 7.84 -71.93
C ASN A 117 35.97 7.25 -71.04
N LEU A 118 37.18 7.11 -71.58
CA LEU A 118 38.39 6.84 -70.81
C LEU A 118 39.27 8.09 -70.84
N LEU A 119 39.25 8.86 -69.75
CA LEU A 119 40.08 10.04 -69.63
C LEU A 119 41.47 9.68 -69.13
N PHE A 120 42.50 10.32 -69.70
CA PHE A 120 43.89 10.04 -69.34
C PHE A 120 44.78 11.28 -69.28
N LYS A 121 45.84 11.22 -68.47
CA LYS A 121 46.86 12.29 -68.39
C LYS A 121 47.84 12.19 -69.57
N LYS A 122 48.27 13.34 -70.10
CA LYS A 122 49.19 13.47 -71.26
C LYS A 122 50.45 12.59 -71.23
N GLY A 123 50.96 12.26 -70.04
CA GLY A 123 52.15 11.43 -69.87
C GLY A 123 51.93 9.93 -70.11
N CYS A 124 50.67 9.47 -70.19
CA CYS A 124 50.29 8.06 -70.40
C CYS A 124 50.96 7.06 -69.44
N CYS A 125 51.26 7.49 -68.21
CA CYS A 125 51.85 6.62 -67.18
C CYS A 125 50.79 5.66 -66.60
N ASN A 126 51.24 4.57 -65.96
CA ASN A 126 50.40 3.61 -65.23
C ASN A 126 49.21 3.07 -66.04
N LEU A 127 49.48 2.61 -67.27
CA LEU A 127 48.47 2.02 -68.17
C LEU A 127 47.66 0.89 -67.51
N SER A 128 48.23 0.19 -66.53
CA SER A 128 47.56 -0.85 -65.75
C SER A 128 46.36 -0.34 -64.95
N ASP A 129 46.30 0.95 -64.60
CA ASP A 129 45.19 1.53 -63.84
C ASP A 129 43.88 1.46 -64.64
N ALA A 130 43.96 1.54 -65.98
CA ALA A 130 42.81 1.38 -66.87
C ALA A 130 42.21 -0.04 -66.82
N ALA A 131 42.95 -1.05 -66.35
CA ALA A 131 42.44 -2.43 -66.20
C ALA A 131 41.76 -2.69 -64.86
N ASN A 132 42.19 -2.00 -63.80
CA ASN A 132 41.77 -2.28 -62.42
C ASN A 132 40.63 -1.36 -61.94
N PHE A 133 40.11 -0.50 -62.81
CA PHE A 133 39.02 0.39 -62.48
C PHE A 133 37.71 -0.38 -62.22
N GLN A 134 36.96 0.03 -61.20
CA GLN A 134 35.67 -0.56 -60.84
C GLN A 134 34.56 0.11 -61.65
N LEU A 135 34.30 -0.38 -62.88
CA LEU A 135 33.33 0.23 -63.79
C LEU A 135 31.93 0.39 -63.19
N HIS A 136 31.48 -0.54 -62.34
CA HIS A 136 30.18 -0.45 -61.67
C HIS A 136 30.00 0.81 -60.80
N LYS A 137 31.08 1.52 -60.43
CA LYS A 137 31.01 2.78 -59.68
C LYS A 137 30.67 4.01 -60.51
N VAL A 138 30.81 3.93 -61.84
CA VAL A 138 30.58 5.07 -62.74
C VAL A 138 29.44 4.82 -63.74
N ILE A 139 28.92 3.61 -63.81
CA ILE A 139 27.74 3.29 -64.61
C ILE A 139 26.52 4.03 -64.01
N PRO A 140 25.79 4.83 -64.81
CA PRO A 140 24.53 5.43 -64.39
C PRO A 140 23.56 4.33 -63.93
N SER A 141 22.95 4.49 -62.76
CA SER A 141 21.97 3.54 -62.23
C SER A 141 20.55 4.05 -62.43
N GLU A 142 19.64 3.16 -62.77
CA GLU A 142 18.20 3.41 -62.75
C GLU A 142 17.65 3.24 -61.32
N GLY A 143 16.69 4.09 -60.94
CA GLY A 143 16.02 4.04 -59.63
C GLY A 143 16.76 4.77 -58.51
N CYS A 144 16.38 4.48 -57.25
CA CYS A 144 16.92 5.15 -56.07
C CYS A 144 18.36 4.69 -55.73
N TYR A 145 18.65 3.40 -55.90
CA TYR A 145 19.93 2.79 -55.52
C TYR A 145 21.00 2.94 -56.60
N THR A 146 22.24 3.21 -56.19
CA THR A 146 23.39 3.10 -57.08
C THR A 146 23.66 1.63 -57.44
N LEU A 147 24.32 1.37 -58.59
CA LEU A 147 24.66 0.01 -59.01
C LEU A 147 25.52 -0.75 -57.97
N PRO A 148 26.54 -0.16 -57.32
CA PRO A 148 27.24 -0.82 -56.22
C PRO A 148 26.30 -1.28 -55.09
N THR A 149 25.31 -0.45 -54.72
CA THR A 149 24.31 -0.81 -53.71
C THR A 149 23.40 -1.94 -54.19
N ARG A 150 22.93 -1.92 -55.45
CA ARG A 150 22.11 -3.00 -56.02
C ARG A 150 22.86 -4.35 -56.03
N LEU A 151 24.14 -4.33 -56.34
CA LEU A 151 25.00 -5.53 -56.25
C LEU A 151 25.13 -6.00 -54.80
N ASN A 152 25.27 -5.08 -53.85
CA ASN A 152 25.34 -5.41 -52.44
C ASN A 152 24.02 -6.00 -51.89
N LEU A 153 22.88 -5.48 -52.33
CA LEU A 153 21.55 -6.05 -52.04
C LEU A 153 21.43 -7.47 -52.59
N LYS A 154 21.74 -7.67 -53.89
CA LYS A 154 21.73 -8.98 -54.54
C LYS A 154 22.64 -9.99 -53.83
N LYS A 155 23.84 -9.57 -53.44
CA LYS A 155 24.80 -10.41 -52.69
C LYS A 155 24.25 -10.88 -51.34
N ASN A 156 23.42 -10.07 -50.68
CA ASN A 156 22.86 -10.36 -49.36
C ASN A 156 21.45 -10.97 -49.42
N GLN A 157 20.91 -11.26 -50.60
CA GLN A 157 19.55 -11.81 -50.74
C GLN A 157 19.36 -13.12 -49.97
N ASP A 158 20.35 -14.01 -49.99
CA ASP A 158 20.28 -15.28 -49.26
C ASP A 158 20.23 -15.07 -47.73
N ARG A 159 20.90 -14.02 -47.22
CA ARG A 159 20.83 -13.66 -45.80
C ARG A 159 19.45 -13.14 -45.42
N TYR A 160 18.83 -12.32 -46.28
CA TYR A 160 17.45 -11.88 -46.09
C TYR A 160 16.49 -13.07 -46.07
N ASN A 161 16.56 -13.93 -47.08
CA ASN A 161 15.69 -15.10 -47.19
C ASN A 161 15.86 -16.03 -45.97
N ALA A 162 17.11 -16.30 -45.55
CA ALA A 162 17.37 -17.12 -44.37
C ALA A 162 16.80 -16.52 -43.07
N ALA A 163 16.90 -15.21 -42.90
CA ALA A 163 16.33 -14.53 -41.74
C ALA A 163 14.79 -14.53 -41.79
N PHE A 164 14.18 -14.24 -42.94
CA PHE A 164 12.71 -14.30 -43.09
C PHE A 164 12.15 -15.71 -42.89
N GLU A 165 12.82 -16.76 -43.37
CA GLU A 165 12.39 -18.15 -43.12
C GLU A 165 12.44 -18.51 -41.63
N ARG A 166 13.41 -17.98 -40.89
CA ARG A 166 13.47 -18.14 -39.43
C ARG A 166 12.31 -17.44 -38.73
N ILE A 167 11.96 -16.22 -39.14
CA ILE A 167 10.79 -15.51 -38.59
C ILE A 167 9.48 -16.24 -38.97
N LYS A 168 9.38 -16.74 -40.21
CA LYS A 168 8.25 -17.53 -40.69
C LYS A 168 8.04 -18.80 -39.88
N ALA A 169 9.10 -19.51 -39.52
CA ALA A 169 9.02 -20.70 -38.67
C ALA A 169 8.39 -20.43 -37.28
N ILE A 170 8.42 -19.19 -36.82
CA ILE A 170 7.85 -18.77 -35.53
C ILE A 170 6.44 -18.23 -35.68
N THR A 171 6.25 -17.37 -36.66
CA THR A 171 5.04 -16.57 -36.84
C THR A 171 4.02 -17.22 -37.76
N ASN A 172 4.44 -18.22 -38.54
CA ASN A 172 3.67 -18.85 -39.62
C ASN A 172 3.19 -17.86 -40.70
N LYS A 173 3.96 -16.78 -40.93
CA LYS A 173 3.70 -15.78 -41.97
C LYS A 173 4.93 -15.61 -42.87
N ASP A 174 4.71 -15.25 -44.13
CA ASP A 174 5.79 -14.86 -45.03
C ASP A 174 6.18 -13.40 -44.76
N TRP A 175 7.47 -13.15 -44.55
CA TRP A 175 7.99 -11.82 -44.19
C TRP A 175 8.76 -11.18 -45.34
N SER A 176 8.68 -9.85 -45.41
CA SER A 176 9.45 -9.05 -46.35
C SER A 176 9.88 -7.71 -45.76
N PHE A 177 10.72 -6.98 -46.49
CA PHE A 177 10.86 -5.55 -46.28
C PHE A 177 9.70 -4.79 -46.93
N ASP A 178 9.41 -3.61 -46.39
CA ASP A 178 8.71 -2.57 -47.12
C ASP A 178 9.72 -1.81 -48.00
N GLU A 179 9.71 -2.12 -49.29
CA GLU A 179 10.69 -1.60 -50.26
C GLU A 179 10.66 -0.06 -50.34
N GLU A 180 9.48 0.56 -50.24
CA GLU A 180 9.34 2.03 -50.22
C GLU A 180 10.08 2.64 -49.02
N SER A 181 9.99 2.01 -47.85
CA SER A 181 10.73 2.46 -46.67
C SER A 181 12.24 2.33 -46.85
N MET A 182 12.71 1.25 -47.46
CA MET A 182 14.13 1.01 -47.73
C MET A 182 14.69 2.06 -48.70
N GLU A 183 13.96 2.37 -49.77
CA GLU A 183 14.31 3.42 -50.71
C GLU A 183 14.30 4.81 -50.04
N SER A 184 13.33 5.06 -49.14
CA SER A 184 13.23 6.35 -48.45
C SER A 184 14.43 6.64 -47.52
N VAL A 185 14.97 5.60 -46.87
CA VAL A 185 16.10 5.77 -45.95
C VAL A 185 17.45 5.76 -46.65
N TYR A 186 17.57 5.15 -47.84
CA TYR A 186 18.83 5.05 -48.57
C TYR A 186 19.61 6.36 -48.75
N PRO A 187 18.99 7.50 -49.15
CA PRO A 187 19.71 8.75 -49.35
C PRO A 187 20.26 9.36 -48.05
N THR A 188 19.73 8.95 -46.89
CA THR A 188 19.99 9.63 -45.61
C THR A 188 20.59 8.73 -44.54
N ALA A 189 20.52 7.40 -44.67
CA ALA A 189 20.99 6.45 -43.66
C ALA A 189 22.51 6.46 -43.44
N PHE A 190 23.26 6.98 -44.41
CA PHE A 190 24.72 6.96 -44.43
C PHE A 190 25.29 8.31 -44.89
N GLU A 191 26.42 8.71 -44.32
CA GLU A 191 27.05 10.02 -44.59
C GLU A 191 27.91 10.01 -45.86
N THR A 192 28.45 8.86 -46.26
CA THR A 192 29.38 8.74 -47.40
C THR A 192 28.88 7.73 -48.44
N ASP A 193 29.29 7.92 -49.70
CA ASP A 193 28.96 6.99 -50.79
C ASP A 193 29.49 5.58 -50.50
N SER A 194 30.72 5.47 -49.96
CA SER A 194 31.31 4.17 -49.62
C SER A 194 30.52 3.41 -48.55
N GLN A 195 29.86 4.10 -47.62
CA GLN A 195 28.97 3.46 -46.66
C GLN A 195 27.64 3.04 -47.30
N ARG A 196 27.11 3.84 -48.24
CA ARG A 196 25.91 3.46 -49.03
C ARG A 196 26.12 2.22 -49.88
N GLU A 197 27.36 1.92 -50.31
CA GLU A 197 27.70 0.65 -50.97
C GLU A 197 27.49 -0.58 -50.06
N GLN A 198 27.45 -0.40 -48.73
CA GLN A 198 27.25 -1.45 -47.72
C GLN A 198 25.80 -1.52 -47.20
N PHE A 199 24.86 -0.83 -47.87
CA PHE A 199 23.47 -0.75 -47.44
C PHE A 199 22.85 -2.15 -47.25
N GLY A 200 22.98 -3.04 -48.24
CA GLY A 200 22.42 -4.38 -48.14
C GLY A 200 23.00 -5.21 -46.98
N ASP A 201 24.31 -5.17 -46.80
CA ASP A 201 25.01 -5.85 -45.70
C ASP A 201 24.58 -5.34 -44.32
N SER A 202 24.42 -4.02 -44.19
CA SER A 202 23.98 -3.39 -42.94
C SER A 202 22.54 -3.81 -42.58
N PHE A 203 21.62 -3.73 -43.54
CA PHE A 203 20.21 -4.08 -43.29
C PHE A 203 19.99 -5.59 -43.19
N ALA A 204 20.86 -6.42 -43.78
CA ALA A 204 20.86 -7.87 -43.53
C ALA A 204 21.23 -8.16 -42.08
N SER A 205 22.25 -7.47 -41.56
CA SER A 205 22.65 -7.59 -40.16
C SER A 205 21.55 -7.09 -39.21
N VAL A 206 20.87 -5.98 -39.54
CA VAL A 206 19.71 -5.49 -38.76
C VAL A 206 18.62 -6.57 -38.71
N LEU A 207 18.25 -7.14 -39.87
CA LEU A 207 17.22 -8.19 -39.93
C LEU A 207 17.63 -9.45 -39.15
N GLU A 208 18.89 -9.88 -39.24
CA GLU A 208 19.40 -11.04 -38.49
C GLU A 208 19.28 -10.85 -36.98
N TYR A 209 19.66 -9.68 -36.45
CA TYR A 209 19.52 -9.39 -35.03
C TYR A 209 18.06 -9.19 -34.61
N SER A 210 17.23 -8.55 -35.44
CA SER A 210 15.79 -8.47 -35.21
C SER A 210 15.16 -9.87 -35.15
N THR A 211 15.56 -10.77 -36.03
CA THR A 211 15.13 -12.17 -36.05
C THR A 211 15.50 -12.90 -34.76
N GLN A 212 16.74 -12.76 -34.28
CA GLN A 212 17.17 -13.36 -33.01
C GLN A 212 16.32 -12.86 -31.81
N ASN A 213 15.96 -11.58 -31.82
CA ASN A 213 15.12 -11.01 -30.77
C ASN A 213 13.70 -11.57 -30.81
N ILE A 214 13.10 -11.65 -32.00
CA ILE A 214 11.78 -12.25 -32.23
C ILE A 214 11.79 -13.72 -31.80
N GLU A 215 12.81 -14.49 -32.20
CA GLU A 215 13.01 -15.89 -31.78
C GLU A 215 13.10 -16.05 -30.27
N LYS A 216 13.79 -15.13 -29.59
CA LYS A 216 13.96 -15.19 -28.13
C LYS A 216 12.65 -14.92 -27.41
N ARG A 217 11.93 -13.86 -27.81
CA ARG A 217 10.79 -13.33 -27.07
C ARG A 217 9.45 -13.99 -27.43
N CYS A 218 9.28 -14.44 -28.67
CA CYS A 218 8.07 -15.13 -29.12
C CYS A 218 8.03 -16.63 -28.77
N LYS A 219 8.96 -17.12 -27.93
CA LYS A 219 8.82 -18.45 -27.29
C LYS A 219 7.64 -18.50 -26.33
N ASN A 220 7.28 -17.36 -25.76
CA ASN A 220 6.07 -17.24 -24.94
C ASN A 220 4.86 -17.07 -25.86
N GLU A 221 3.87 -17.95 -25.70
CA GLU A 221 2.67 -18.02 -26.54
C GLU A 221 1.88 -16.70 -26.55
N ILE A 222 1.75 -16.02 -25.40
CA ILE A 222 1.01 -14.74 -25.30
C ILE A 222 1.76 -13.64 -26.06
N THR A 223 3.09 -13.63 -25.98
CA THR A 223 3.92 -12.69 -26.74
C THR A 223 3.78 -12.95 -28.23
N LEU A 224 3.80 -14.22 -28.66
CA LEU A 224 3.65 -14.60 -30.06
C LEU A 224 2.28 -14.21 -30.62
N GLU A 225 1.21 -14.47 -29.87
CA GLU A 225 -0.16 -14.08 -30.25
C GLU A 225 -0.26 -12.56 -30.44
N SER A 226 0.16 -11.79 -29.42
CA SER A 226 0.17 -10.33 -29.48
C SER A 226 1.04 -9.79 -30.62
N PHE A 227 2.16 -10.45 -30.88
CA PHE A 227 3.07 -10.08 -31.96
C PHE A 227 2.42 -10.29 -33.32
N ASN A 228 1.75 -11.43 -33.53
CA ASN A 228 1.04 -11.75 -34.76
C ASN A 228 -0.16 -10.82 -35.01
N GLU A 229 -0.85 -10.37 -33.96
CA GLU A 229 -1.92 -9.37 -34.04
C GLU A 229 -1.38 -7.99 -34.44
N ALA A 230 -0.26 -7.56 -33.84
CA ALA A 230 0.36 -6.28 -34.13
C ALA A 230 1.05 -6.22 -35.51
N THR A 231 1.39 -7.38 -36.08
CA THR A 231 2.14 -7.51 -37.34
C THR A 231 1.33 -8.21 -38.42
N THR A 232 0.14 -7.70 -38.70
CA THR A 232 -0.78 -8.29 -39.67
C THR A 232 -0.21 -8.40 -41.08
N ASN A 233 0.65 -7.45 -41.49
CA ASN A 233 1.23 -7.42 -42.83
C ASN A 233 2.52 -8.26 -42.94
N ALA A 234 3.12 -8.66 -41.82
CA ALA A 234 4.41 -9.36 -41.77
C ALA A 234 5.55 -8.63 -42.53
N ARG A 235 5.66 -7.30 -42.34
CA ARG A 235 6.70 -6.49 -42.99
C ARG A 235 7.57 -5.73 -42.00
N PHE A 236 8.82 -5.51 -42.40
CA PHE A 236 9.74 -4.58 -41.74
C PHE A 236 9.83 -3.27 -42.53
N SER A 237 9.54 -2.17 -41.85
CA SER A 237 9.58 -0.83 -42.41
C SER A 237 10.61 0.00 -41.65
N PHE A 238 11.42 0.78 -42.37
CA PHE A 238 12.51 1.54 -41.78
C PHE A 238 12.27 3.04 -41.82
N ARG A 239 12.67 3.74 -40.74
CA ARG A 239 12.59 5.20 -40.67
C ARG A 239 13.91 5.77 -40.15
N HIS A 240 14.51 6.68 -40.91
CA HIS A 240 15.70 7.40 -40.47
C HIS A 240 15.30 8.66 -39.69
N CYS A 241 15.63 8.67 -38.40
CA CYS A 241 15.24 9.69 -37.42
C CYS A 241 16.49 10.33 -36.78
N PRO A 242 17.23 11.19 -37.51
CA PRO A 242 18.53 11.71 -37.03
C PRO A 242 18.43 12.58 -35.77
N LYS A 243 17.24 13.11 -35.46
CA LYS A 243 16.95 13.91 -34.26
C LYS A 243 16.50 13.10 -33.05
N GLN A 244 16.47 11.77 -33.13
CA GLN A 244 16.10 10.91 -32.01
C GLN A 244 17.02 11.15 -30.80
N THR A 245 16.41 11.35 -29.63
CA THR A 245 17.10 11.69 -28.38
C THR A 245 17.43 10.49 -27.51
N THR A 246 16.78 9.33 -27.75
CA THR A 246 16.92 8.12 -26.94
C THR A 246 17.37 6.94 -27.80
N GLY A 247 18.56 6.40 -27.52
CA GLY A 247 19.10 5.20 -28.19
C GLY A 247 19.42 5.39 -29.68
N TYR A 248 20.02 4.38 -30.29
CA TYR A 248 20.30 4.34 -31.73
C TYR A 248 19.17 3.73 -32.54
N TRP A 249 18.45 2.78 -31.93
CA TRP A 249 17.37 2.01 -32.53
C TRP A 249 16.13 2.08 -31.65
N SER A 250 14.96 2.17 -32.27
CA SER A 250 13.68 2.06 -31.59
C SER A 250 12.70 1.29 -32.45
N TRP A 251 12.00 0.34 -31.85
CA TRP A 251 10.95 -0.40 -32.53
C TRP A 251 9.59 0.18 -32.18
N SER A 252 8.67 0.09 -33.12
CA SER A 252 7.26 0.39 -32.94
C SER A 252 6.45 -0.52 -33.86
N PHE A 253 5.16 -0.68 -33.56
CA PHE A 253 4.24 -1.48 -34.35
C PHE A 253 3.15 -0.54 -34.86
N ASP A 254 3.14 -0.30 -36.17
CA ASP A 254 2.32 0.74 -36.79
C ASP A 254 1.70 0.19 -38.07
N ASN A 255 0.38 0.32 -38.19
CA ASN A 255 -0.42 -0.14 -39.33
C ASN A 255 -0.17 -1.60 -39.77
N GLY A 256 0.19 -2.49 -38.84
CA GLY A 256 0.44 -3.91 -39.11
C GLY A 256 1.88 -4.26 -39.53
N ASP A 257 2.80 -3.29 -39.53
CA ASP A 257 4.21 -3.47 -39.82
C ASP A 257 5.07 -3.36 -38.54
N ILE A 258 6.26 -3.95 -38.56
CA ILE A 258 7.33 -3.62 -37.60
C ILE A 258 8.08 -2.42 -38.14
N VAL A 259 8.00 -1.29 -37.43
CA VAL A 259 8.72 -0.08 -37.80
C VAL A 259 9.99 0.05 -36.96
N ILE A 260 11.14 -0.10 -37.60
CA ILE A 260 12.46 0.11 -37.00
C ILE A 260 12.94 1.51 -37.35
N SER A 261 12.89 2.40 -36.37
CA SER A 261 13.44 3.75 -36.49
C SER A 261 14.87 3.81 -35.95
N PHE A 262 15.75 4.55 -36.63
CA PHE A 262 17.15 4.66 -36.23
C PHE A 262 17.71 6.07 -36.36
N LYS A 263 18.63 6.42 -35.46
CA LYS A 263 19.37 7.70 -35.51
C LYS A 263 20.52 7.67 -36.51
N SER A 264 21.22 6.55 -36.57
CA SER A 264 22.37 6.28 -37.45
C SER A 264 22.58 4.77 -37.52
N VAL A 265 23.10 4.28 -38.64
CA VAL A 265 23.38 2.85 -38.83
C VAL A 265 24.68 2.47 -38.09
N CYS A 266 24.58 2.30 -36.78
CA CYS A 266 25.66 1.85 -35.91
C CYS A 266 25.09 1.00 -34.76
N ASN A 267 25.95 0.26 -34.04
CA ASN A 267 25.52 -0.64 -32.96
C ASN A 267 24.35 -1.55 -33.37
N ILE A 268 24.41 -2.09 -34.59
CA ILE A 268 23.31 -2.86 -35.21
C ILE A 268 22.87 -4.05 -34.32
N SER A 269 23.80 -4.60 -33.54
CA SER A 269 23.55 -5.66 -32.55
C SER A 269 22.54 -5.30 -31.45
N ASP A 270 22.29 -4.02 -31.20
CA ASP A 270 21.31 -3.57 -30.19
C ASP A 270 19.89 -4.07 -30.53
N ASN A 271 19.58 -4.28 -31.82
CA ASN A 271 18.31 -4.84 -32.27
C ASN A 271 18.04 -6.25 -31.71
N ALA A 272 19.09 -7.02 -31.37
CA ALA A 272 18.96 -8.35 -30.78
C ALA A 272 18.39 -8.34 -29.35
N ASN A 273 18.58 -7.22 -28.65
CA ASN A 273 18.27 -7.07 -27.23
C ASN A 273 17.15 -6.07 -26.95
N PHE A 274 16.68 -5.33 -27.97
CA PHE A 274 15.60 -4.35 -27.82
C PHE A 274 14.37 -4.99 -27.17
N ASP A 275 13.80 -4.34 -26.15
CA ASP A 275 12.66 -4.89 -25.42
C ASP A 275 11.33 -4.53 -26.09
N PHE A 276 11.04 -5.17 -27.23
CA PHE A 276 9.84 -4.86 -27.98
C PHE A 276 8.54 -5.22 -27.23
N ILE A 277 8.59 -6.05 -26.19
CA ILE A 277 7.42 -6.38 -25.35
C ILE A 277 6.83 -5.11 -24.71
N LYS A 278 7.68 -4.13 -24.38
CA LYS A 278 7.25 -2.86 -23.76
C LYS A 278 6.47 -1.94 -24.71
N VAL A 279 6.64 -2.13 -26.02
CA VAL A 279 6.04 -1.28 -27.05
C VAL A 279 5.08 -2.07 -27.95
N LEU A 280 4.87 -3.36 -27.66
CA LEU A 280 3.93 -4.19 -28.40
C LEU A 280 2.50 -3.86 -27.98
N PRO A 281 1.62 -3.46 -28.91
CA PRO A 281 0.24 -3.12 -28.58
C PRO A 281 -0.53 -4.39 -28.22
N VAL A 282 -1.36 -4.29 -27.17
CA VAL A 282 -2.29 -5.34 -26.74
C VAL A 282 -3.65 -4.75 -26.39
N PRO A 283 -4.77 -5.46 -26.63
CA PRO A 283 -6.11 -4.96 -26.34
C PRO A 283 -6.38 -4.92 -24.83
N GLY A 284 -6.85 -3.80 -24.29
CA GLY A 284 -7.21 -3.63 -22.87
C GLY A 284 -6.28 -2.69 -22.12
N VAL A 285 -6.37 -2.64 -20.78
CA VAL A 285 -5.67 -1.62 -19.97
C VAL A 285 -4.22 -2.01 -19.63
N PHE A 286 -3.98 -3.30 -19.36
CA PHE A 286 -2.64 -3.79 -19.00
C PHE A 286 -1.72 -3.92 -20.22
N SER A 287 -0.50 -3.37 -20.12
CA SER A 287 0.60 -3.67 -21.06
C SER A 287 0.90 -5.18 -21.11
N LEU A 288 1.52 -5.65 -22.20
CA LEU A 288 1.94 -7.04 -22.30
C LEU A 288 2.93 -7.45 -21.20
N ALA A 289 3.88 -6.57 -20.86
CA ALA A 289 4.81 -6.80 -19.76
C ALA A 289 4.09 -7.07 -18.44
N ALA A 290 3.07 -6.26 -18.11
CA ALA A 290 2.26 -6.44 -16.92
C ALA A 290 1.51 -7.79 -16.93
N ARG A 291 0.93 -8.19 -18.07
CA ARG A 291 0.22 -9.47 -18.22
C ARG A 291 1.13 -10.65 -17.98
N LEU A 292 2.33 -10.63 -18.57
CA LEU A 292 3.32 -11.68 -18.39
C LEU A 292 3.75 -11.76 -16.93
N ASN A 293 4.05 -10.63 -16.29
CA ASN A 293 4.44 -10.60 -14.89
C ASN A 293 3.32 -11.06 -13.94
N MET A 294 2.06 -10.74 -14.24
CA MET A 294 0.90 -11.30 -13.51
C MET A 294 0.81 -12.81 -13.67
N LYS A 295 0.94 -13.33 -14.91
CA LYS A 295 0.91 -14.78 -15.18
C LYS A 295 2.05 -15.52 -14.46
N GLU A 296 3.26 -14.97 -14.46
CA GLU A 296 4.41 -15.51 -13.73
C GLU A 296 4.21 -15.54 -12.21
N ASN A 297 3.37 -14.64 -11.68
CA ASN A 297 3.07 -14.54 -10.25
C ASN A 297 1.73 -15.16 -9.84
N GLN A 298 1.00 -15.78 -10.77
CA GLN A 298 -0.33 -16.34 -10.51
C GLN A 298 -0.30 -17.37 -9.37
N GLU A 299 0.72 -18.24 -9.33
CA GLU A 299 0.88 -19.22 -8.24
C GLU A 299 1.02 -18.54 -6.86
N LYS A 300 1.65 -17.35 -6.78
CA LYS A 300 1.75 -16.61 -5.51
C LYS A 300 0.41 -15.99 -5.12
N PHE A 301 -0.42 -15.61 -6.09
CA PHE A 301 -1.78 -15.13 -5.84
C PHE A 301 -2.61 -16.29 -5.28
N ASP A 302 -2.61 -17.42 -5.98
CA ASP A 302 -3.34 -18.63 -5.61
C ASP A 302 -2.94 -19.12 -4.22
N ASN A 303 -1.63 -19.16 -3.92
CA ASN A 303 -1.14 -19.49 -2.58
C ASN A 303 -1.64 -18.54 -1.49
N SER A 304 -1.78 -17.24 -1.79
CA SER A 304 -2.32 -16.27 -0.83
C SER A 304 -3.82 -16.49 -0.60
N PHE A 305 -4.59 -16.76 -1.65
CA PHE A 305 -6.02 -17.05 -1.56
C PHE A 305 -6.30 -18.39 -0.88
N GLU A 306 -5.49 -19.42 -1.14
CA GLU A 306 -5.62 -20.73 -0.49
C GLU A 306 -5.38 -20.61 1.02
N ARG A 307 -4.43 -19.77 1.45
CA ARG A 307 -4.22 -19.47 2.88
C ARG A 307 -5.42 -18.78 3.52
N ILE A 308 -6.09 -17.87 2.80
CA ILE A 308 -7.31 -17.22 3.29
C ILE A 308 -8.45 -18.25 3.34
N LYS A 309 -8.58 -19.12 2.33
CA LYS A 309 -9.55 -20.21 2.28
C LYS A 309 -9.40 -21.19 3.44
N GLN A 310 -8.19 -21.58 3.79
CA GLN A 310 -7.95 -22.48 4.94
C GLN A 310 -8.48 -21.92 6.26
N VAL A 311 -8.55 -20.60 6.40
CA VAL A 311 -9.04 -19.93 7.62
C VAL A 311 -10.54 -19.62 7.54
N THR A 312 -11.02 -19.22 6.37
CA THR A 312 -12.42 -18.77 6.17
C THR A 312 -13.36 -19.86 5.68
N ASN A 313 -12.82 -20.97 5.16
CA ASN A 313 -13.53 -22.04 4.47
C ASN A 313 -14.36 -21.56 3.25
N ILE A 314 -13.92 -20.47 2.61
CA ILE A 314 -14.55 -19.90 1.41
C ILE A 314 -13.47 -19.68 0.34
N ASP A 315 -13.80 -19.86 -0.94
CA ASP A 315 -12.89 -19.59 -2.04
C ASP A 315 -12.73 -18.08 -2.28
N TRP A 316 -11.50 -17.58 -2.18
CA TRP A 316 -11.20 -16.15 -2.34
C TRP A 316 -10.66 -15.83 -3.73
N SER A 317 -10.99 -14.63 -4.20
CA SER A 317 -10.44 -14.05 -5.42
C SER A 317 -10.19 -12.56 -5.26
N TYR A 318 -9.52 -11.95 -6.24
CA TYR A 318 -9.47 -10.49 -6.37
C TYR A 318 -10.35 -10.04 -7.54
N ASP A 319 -10.83 -8.81 -7.45
CA ASP A 319 -11.62 -8.19 -8.50
C ASP A 319 -10.72 -7.65 -9.61
N GLN A 320 -10.73 -8.31 -10.77
CA GLN A 320 -9.89 -7.92 -11.91
C GLN A 320 -10.22 -6.52 -12.42
N GLU A 321 -11.51 -6.14 -12.46
CA GLU A 321 -11.93 -4.81 -12.92
C GLU A 321 -11.36 -3.71 -12.01
N SER A 322 -11.34 -3.93 -10.70
CA SER A 322 -10.70 -3.00 -9.76
C SER A 322 -9.20 -2.84 -10.00
N LEU A 323 -8.50 -3.92 -10.37
CA LEU A 323 -7.08 -3.86 -10.70
C LEU A 323 -6.85 -3.10 -12.02
N GLU A 324 -7.73 -3.27 -13.00
CA GLU A 324 -7.73 -2.52 -14.27
C GLU A 324 -7.96 -1.02 -14.04
N GLN A 325 -8.85 -0.64 -13.11
CA GLN A 325 -9.09 0.76 -12.75
C GLN A 325 -7.90 1.40 -12.03
N VAL A 326 -7.17 0.61 -11.25
CA VAL A 326 -6.00 1.06 -10.47
C VAL A 326 -4.74 1.15 -11.32
N TYR A 327 -4.58 0.30 -12.34
CA TYR A 327 -3.36 0.25 -13.15
C TYR A 327 -2.92 1.60 -13.77
N PRO A 328 -3.82 2.41 -14.36
CA PRO A 328 -3.45 3.72 -14.91
C PRO A 328 -2.92 4.69 -13.87
N THR A 329 -3.28 4.52 -12.58
CA THR A 329 -2.85 5.41 -11.50
C THR A 329 -1.49 5.03 -10.92
N LEU A 330 -0.89 3.92 -11.35
CA LEU A 330 0.43 3.48 -10.91
C LEU A 330 1.55 4.26 -11.59
N GLU A 331 2.68 4.40 -10.90
CA GLU A 331 3.92 4.90 -11.49
C GLU A 331 4.44 3.93 -12.57
N ASP A 332 5.07 4.45 -13.63
CA ASP A 332 5.50 3.62 -14.78
C ASP A 332 6.43 2.48 -14.38
N ARG A 333 7.33 2.70 -13.41
CA ARG A 333 8.21 1.65 -12.86
C ARG A 333 7.45 0.47 -12.23
N ASN A 334 6.22 0.69 -11.77
CA ASN A 334 5.40 -0.33 -11.12
C ASN A 334 4.50 -1.06 -12.11
N LYS A 335 4.19 -0.44 -13.25
CA LYS A 335 3.28 -1.01 -14.26
C LYS A 335 3.80 -2.30 -14.88
N GLU A 336 5.12 -2.41 -15.07
CA GLU A 336 5.73 -3.62 -15.67
C GLU A 336 5.82 -4.79 -14.68
N ILE A 337 5.93 -4.51 -13.38
CA ILE A 337 6.09 -5.49 -12.30
C ILE A 337 4.81 -5.68 -11.47
N LEU A 338 3.66 -5.55 -12.14
CA LEU A 338 2.35 -5.53 -11.50
C LEU A 338 2.06 -6.80 -10.67
N GLY A 339 2.37 -7.97 -11.24
CA GLY A 339 2.23 -9.26 -10.56
C GLY A 339 3.10 -9.38 -9.31
N ASP A 340 4.36 -8.94 -9.38
CA ASP A 340 5.25 -8.96 -8.22
C ASP A 340 4.74 -8.07 -7.08
N ILE A 341 4.23 -6.87 -7.40
CA ILE A 341 3.66 -5.95 -6.43
C ILE A 341 2.42 -6.55 -5.76
N PHE A 342 1.44 -6.99 -6.56
CA PHE A 342 0.18 -7.45 -6.01
C PHE A 342 0.27 -8.83 -5.35
N SER A 343 1.26 -9.66 -5.72
CA SER A 343 1.55 -10.89 -4.96
C SER A 343 1.98 -10.58 -3.52
N GLN A 344 2.76 -9.51 -3.31
CA GLN A 344 3.13 -9.06 -1.97
C GLN A 344 1.94 -8.46 -1.23
N VAL A 345 1.11 -7.66 -1.91
CA VAL A 345 -0.12 -7.10 -1.34
C VAL A 345 -1.02 -8.23 -0.82
N PHE A 346 -1.33 -9.21 -1.67
CA PHE A 346 -2.17 -10.35 -1.30
C PHE A 346 -1.54 -11.23 -0.23
N LYS A 347 -0.22 -11.44 -0.26
CA LYS A 347 0.49 -12.14 0.82
C LYS A 347 0.26 -11.47 2.18
N TYR A 348 0.44 -10.16 2.27
CA TYR A 348 0.30 -9.45 3.55
C TYR A 348 -1.16 -9.30 3.98
N ILE A 349 -2.10 -9.22 3.04
CA ILE A 349 -3.53 -9.34 3.35
C ILE A 349 -3.83 -10.72 3.94
N ALA A 350 -3.33 -11.79 3.32
CA ALA A 350 -3.49 -13.15 3.82
C ALA A 350 -2.85 -13.33 5.21
N ASP A 351 -1.64 -12.82 5.44
CA ASP A 351 -0.97 -12.85 6.75
C ASP A 351 -1.85 -12.22 7.84
N ASN A 352 -2.46 -11.07 7.55
CA ASN A 352 -3.31 -10.36 8.50
C ASN A 352 -4.61 -11.13 8.80
N ILE A 353 -5.30 -11.59 7.75
CA ILE A 353 -6.53 -12.37 7.89
C ILE A 353 -6.26 -13.65 8.70
N THR A 354 -5.21 -14.40 8.37
CA THR A 354 -4.82 -15.61 9.09
C THR A 354 -4.49 -15.33 10.55
N ASN A 355 -3.86 -14.20 10.87
CA ASN A 355 -3.50 -13.88 12.25
C ASN A 355 -4.70 -13.43 13.09
N ARG A 356 -5.56 -12.56 12.54
CA ARG A 356 -6.66 -11.95 13.29
C ARG A 356 -7.92 -12.83 13.35
N CYS A 357 -8.15 -13.69 12.35
CA CYS A 357 -9.29 -14.60 12.35
C CYS A 357 -9.02 -15.91 13.12
N LYS A 358 -7.99 -15.97 13.98
CA LYS A 358 -7.83 -17.06 14.96
C LYS A 358 -8.91 -17.05 16.04
N ASN A 359 -9.52 -15.88 16.28
CA ASN A 359 -10.65 -15.75 17.18
C ASN A 359 -11.95 -16.02 16.40
N GLU A 360 -12.76 -16.97 16.87
CA GLU A 360 -13.99 -17.40 16.22
C GLU A 360 -15.00 -16.26 15.97
N ILE A 361 -15.12 -15.31 16.90
CA ILE A 361 -16.02 -14.16 16.74
C ILE A 361 -15.51 -13.21 15.65
N ALA A 362 -14.20 -13.01 15.60
CA ALA A 362 -13.60 -12.19 14.56
C ALA A 362 -13.72 -12.84 13.18
N LEU A 363 -13.57 -14.16 13.11
CA LEU A 363 -13.74 -14.94 11.90
C LEU A 363 -15.17 -14.88 11.38
N GLU A 364 -16.17 -15.13 12.24
CA GLU A 364 -17.59 -15.10 11.87
C GLU A 364 -17.99 -13.73 11.33
N ALA A 365 -17.64 -12.66 12.05
CA ALA A 365 -17.94 -11.30 11.64
C ALA A 365 -17.22 -10.95 10.31
N PHE A 366 -15.97 -11.37 10.14
CA PHE A 366 -15.23 -11.15 8.91
C PHE A 366 -15.88 -11.86 7.71
N ILE A 367 -16.31 -13.11 7.88
CA ILE A 367 -17.03 -13.87 6.84
C ILE A 367 -18.35 -13.16 6.48
N GLU A 368 -19.12 -12.70 7.47
CA GLU A 368 -20.38 -11.98 7.23
C GLU A 368 -20.14 -10.68 6.44
N ALA A 369 -19.12 -9.91 6.83
CA ALA A 369 -18.73 -8.66 6.15
C ALA A 369 -18.16 -8.88 4.74
N THR A 370 -17.72 -10.11 4.42
CA THR A 370 -17.05 -10.47 3.16
C THR A 370 -17.73 -11.63 2.44
N SER A 371 -19.07 -11.61 2.41
CA SER A 371 -19.90 -12.66 1.82
C SER A 371 -19.61 -13.00 0.35
N ASN A 372 -18.98 -12.10 -0.42
CA ASN A 372 -18.56 -12.38 -1.80
C ASN A 372 -17.15 -12.98 -1.90
N ALA A 373 -16.40 -13.05 -0.80
CA ALA A 373 -15.00 -13.51 -0.72
C ALA A 373 -14.08 -12.90 -1.79
N LYS A 374 -14.25 -11.59 -2.02
CA LYS A 374 -13.57 -10.86 -3.07
C LYS A 374 -12.78 -9.68 -2.50
N ILE A 375 -11.53 -9.54 -2.97
CA ILE A 375 -10.67 -8.38 -2.66
C ILE A 375 -10.79 -7.35 -3.77
N VAL A 376 -11.27 -6.16 -3.45
CA VAL A 376 -11.40 -5.03 -4.36
C VAL A 376 -10.29 -4.01 -4.08
N LEU A 377 -9.56 -3.64 -5.11
CA LEU A 377 -8.43 -2.71 -5.01
C LEU A 377 -8.87 -1.29 -5.40
N ARG A 378 -8.46 -0.29 -4.62
CA ARG A 378 -8.71 1.12 -4.95
C ARG A 378 -7.48 1.98 -4.74
N SER A 379 -7.33 3.00 -5.59
CA SER A 379 -6.34 4.05 -5.38
C SER A 379 -7.03 5.34 -4.93
N ASN A 380 -6.53 5.97 -3.87
CA ASN A 380 -6.99 7.27 -3.42
C ASN A 380 -5.82 8.14 -2.96
N SER A 381 -5.39 9.07 -3.80
CA SER A 381 -4.28 9.99 -3.51
C SER A 381 -4.52 10.92 -2.32
N LYS A 382 -5.78 11.08 -1.89
CA LYS A 382 -6.20 11.93 -0.77
C LYS A 382 -6.40 11.15 0.54
N LEU A 383 -5.99 9.88 0.62
CA LEU A 383 -6.08 9.10 1.85
C LEU A 383 -5.35 9.81 2.99
N ALA A 384 -6.04 10.01 4.12
CA ALA A 384 -5.53 10.71 5.29
C ALA A 384 -4.79 9.75 6.24
N GLY A 385 -3.63 10.16 6.75
CA GLY A 385 -2.86 9.38 7.73
C GLY A 385 -2.00 8.28 7.10
N THR A 386 -2.59 7.10 6.84
CA THR A 386 -1.86 5.88 6.43
C THR A 386 -1.77 5.72 4.91
N TYR A 387 -0.85 4.87 4.44
CA TYR A 387 -0.73 4.51 3.02
C TYR A 387 -1.79 3.51 2.55
N TRP A 388 -2.33 2.73 3.50
CA TRP A 388 -3.28 1.66 3.27
C TRP A 388 -4.47 1.82 4.21
N SER A 389 -5.65 1.49 3.72
CA SER A 389 -6.88 1.41 4.52
C SER A 389 -7.74 0.26 4.02
N TRP A 390 -8.33 -0.50 4.93
CA TRP A 390 -9.31 -1.51 4.60
C TRP A 390 -10.72 -1.02 4.95
N SER A 391 -11.68 -1.39 4.12
CA SER A 391 -13.10 -1.17 4.35
C SER A 391 -13.90 -2.36 3.84
N PHE A 392 -15.10 -2.54 4.36
CA PHE A 392 -15.99 -3.64 3.99
C PHE A 392 -17.23 -3.05 3.32
N GLU A 393 -17.39 -3.28 2.02
CA GLU A 393 -18.45 -2.65 1.23
C GLU A 393 -19.19 -3.72 0.43
N LYS A 394 -20.51 -3.80 0.61
CA LYS A 394 -21.39 -4.69 -0.19
C LYS A 394 -20.94 -6.16 -0.23
N GLY A 395 -20.29 -6.65 0.82
CA GLY A 395 -19.80 -8.03 0.91
C GLY A 395 -18.38 -8.24 0.37
N ASP A 396 -17.66 -7.19 -0.01
CA ASP A 396 -16.27 -7.25 -0.48
C ASP A 396 -15.30 -6.67 0.55
N LEU A 397 -14.07 -7.20 0.57
CA LEU A 397 -12.94 -6.57 1.23
C LEU A 397 -12.33 -5.52 0.29
N VAL A 398 -12.53 -4.24 0.58
CA VAL A 398 -11.97 -3.13 -0.19
C VAL A 398 -10.64 -2.70 0.43
N VAL A 399 -9.54 -2.87 -0.30
CA VAL A 399 -8.20 -2.42 0.08
C VAL A 399 -7.85 -1.18 -0.74
N THR A 400 -7.86 -0.03 -0.07
CA THR A 400 -7.54 1.26 -0.68
C THR A 400 -6.11 1.67 -0.33
N PHE A 401 -5.36 2.18 -1.31
CA PHE A 401 -4.02 2.70 -1.10
C PHE A 401 -3.78 4.07 -1.71
N LYS A 402 -2.94 4.87 -1.04
CA LYS A 402 -2.51 6.18 -1.53
C LYS A 402 -1.44 6.07 -2.61
N SER A 403 -0.48 5.19 -2.38
CA SER A 403 0.65 4.88 -3.24
C SER A 403 1.15 3.48 -2.89
N ILE A 404 1.77 2.78 -3.85
CA ILE A 404 2.39 1.47 -3.60
C ILE A 404 3.71 1.66 -2.84
N CYS A 405 3.62 1.71 -1.52
CA CYS A 405 4.77 1.75 -0.62
C CYS A 405 4.38 1.12 0.73
N ASN A 406 5.37 0.66 1.50
CA ASN A 406 5.14 0.00 2.79
C ASN A 406 4.06 -1.10 2.70
N ILE A 407 4.13 -1.96 1.68
CA ILE A 407 3.10 -2.98 1.41
C ILE A 407 2.89 -3.89 2.63
N SER A 408 3.94 -4.09 3.44
CA SER A 408 3.92 -4.82 4.72
C SER A 408 2.96 -4.25 5.76
N ASP A 409 2.54 -2.98 5.65
CA ASP A 409 1.56 -2.38 6.57
C ASP A 409 0.21 -3.13 6.52
N ASN A 410 -0.12 -3.74 5.38
CA ASN A 410 -1.31 -4.59 5.24
C ASN A 410 -1.30 -5.78 6.20
N ALA A 411 -0.13 -6.29 6.60
CA ALA A 411 -0.01 -7.42 7.52
C ALA A 411 -0.48 -7.08 8.94
N ASN A 412 -0.41 -5.79 9.30
CA ASN A 412 -0.64 -5.31 10.66
C ASN A 412 -1.90 -4.44 10.77
N PHE A 413 -2.56 -4.13 9.65
CA PHE A 413 -3.77 -3.30 9.64
C PHE A 413 -4.84 -3.85 10.57
N ASP A 414 -5.37 -3.01 11.45
CA ASP A 414 -6.31 -3.42 12.49
C ASP A 414 -7.76 -3.44 11.98
N PHE A 415 -8.06 -4.38 11.08
CA PHE A 415 -9.37 -4.43 10.42
C PHE A 415 -10.53 -4.70 11.39
N ILE A 416 -10.25 -5.24 12.58
CA ILE A 416 -11.25 -5.45 13.65
C ILE A 416 -11.94 -4.14 14.06
N LYS A 417 -11.23 -3.01 13.98
CA LYS A 417 -11.78 -1.68 14.32
C LYS A 417 -12.77 -1.14 13.30
N VAL A 418 -12.69 -1.62 12.06
CA VAL A 418 -13.50 -1.13 10.93
C VAL A 418 -14.45 -2.19 10.39
N LEU A 419 -14.49 -3.36 11.04
CA LEU A 419 -15.34 -4.46 10.65
C LEU A 419 -16.78 -4.19 11.06
N PRO A 420 -17.75 -4.21 10.12
CA PRO A 420 -19.14 -3.97 10.45
C PRO A 420 -19.68 -5.16 11.25
N VAL A 421 -20.32 -4.90 12.38
CA VAL A 421 -21.08 -5.89 13.15
C VAL A 421 -22.45 -5.32 13.51
N PRO A 422 -23.51 -6.15 13.60
CA PRO A 422 -24.81 -5.70 14.06
C PRO A 422 -24.75 -5.21 15.52
N GLY A 423 -25.75 -4.43 15.96
CA GLY A 423 -25.87 -4.00 17.36
C GLY A 423 -25.03 -2.77 17.74
N VAL A 424 -24.94 -2.50 19.05
CA VAL A 424 -24.39 -1.24 19.58
C VAL A 424 -22.86 -1.33 19.78
N PHE A 425 -22.35 -2.47 20.21
CA PHE A 425 -20.92 -2.69 20.44
C PHE A 425 -20.16 -2.96 19.15
N SER A 426 -19.02 -2.28 18.95
CA SER A 426 -18.06 -2.66 17.93
C SER A 426 -17.49 -4.06 18.20
N LEU A 427 -16.96 -4.71 17.16
CA LEU A 427 -16.33 -6.03 17.32
C LEU A 427 -15.18 -6.00 18.34
N ALA A 428 -14.36 -4.96 18.31
CA ALA A 428 -13.29 -4.76 19.29
C ALA A 428 -13.85 -4.70 20.73
N ALA A 429 -14.96 -4.00 20.93
CA ALA A 429 -15.62 -3.93 22.24
C ALA A 429 -16.16 -5.30 22.68
N ARG A 430 -16.81 -6.05 21.78
CA ARG A 430 -17.31 -7.41 22.06
C ARG A 430 -16.19 -8.36 22.48
N LEU A 431 -15.05 -8.31 21.79
CA LEU A 431 -13.87 -9.10 22.13
C LEU A 431 -13.33 -8.72 23.51
N ASN A 432 -13.19 -7.44 23.79
CA ASN A 432 -12.71 -6.96 25.09
C ASN A 432 -13.65 -7.34 26.25
N MET A 433 -14.97 -7.32 26.03
CA MET A 433 -15.94 -7.83 26.99
C MET A 433 -15.78 -9.34 27.23
N LYS A 434 -15.61 -10.14 26.17
CA LYS A 434 -15.38 -11.59 26.28
C LYS A 434 -14.09 -11.91 27.05
N GLU A 435 -13.01 -11.19 26.76
CA GLU A 435 -11.72 -11.32 27.48
C GLU A 435 -11.83 -10.93 28.96
N SER A 436 -12.80 -10.09 29.31
CA SER A 436 -13.04 -9.63 30.69
C SER A 436 -14.08 -10.48 31.43
N LEU A 437 -14.71 -11.46 30.78
CA LEU A 437 -15.78 -12.28 31.35
C LEU A 437 -15.36 -12.99 32.64
N GLU A 438 -14.17 -13.59 32.66
CA GLU A 438 -13.64 -14.24 33.87
C GLU A 438 -13.44 -13.27 35.04
N LYS A 439 -13.14 -11.98 34.76
CA LYS A 439 -12.97 -10.95 35.80
C LYS A 439 -14.30 -10.49 36.36
N PHE A 440 -15.33 -10.35 35.52
CA PHE A 440 -16.70 -10.13 35.95
C PHE A 440 -17.13 -11.27 36.88
N GLU A 441 -16.92 -12.51 36.44
CA GLU A 441 -17.46 -13.69 37.13
C GLU A 441 -16.74 -13.92 38.44
N SER A 442 -15.41 -13.73 38.48
CA SER A 442 -14.64 -13.76 39.72
C SER A 442 -15.15 -12.74 40.74
N SER A 443 -15.52 -11.53 40.30
CA SER A 443 -16.05 -10.49 41.18
C SER A 443 -17.45 -10.84 41.70
N PHE A 444 -18.33 -11.36 40.85
CA PHE A 444 -19.67 -11.80 41.27
C PHE A 444 -19.63 -13.03 42.18
N GLN A 445 -18.73 -13.99 41.95
CA GLN A 445 -18.55 -15.14 42.84
C GLN A 445 -18.14 -14.70 44.25
N ARG A 446 -17.29 -13.67 44.37
CA ARG A 446 -16.91 -13.11 45.67
C ARG A 446 -18.10 -12.46 46.39
N ILE A 447 -18.97 -11.76 45.66
CA ILE A 447 -20.20 -11.20 46.23
C ILE A 447 -21.12 -12.34 46.67
N LYS A 448 -21.31 -13.37 45.83
CA LYS A 448 -22.14 -14.55 46.14
C LYS A 448 -21.71 -15.27 47.41
N GLN A 449 -20.40 -15.37 47.68
CA GLN A 449 -19.90 -16.00 48.91
C GLN A 449 -20.36 -15.30 50.19
N VAL A 450 -20.63 -13.98 50.13
CA VAL A 450 -21.03 -13.17 51.29
C VAL A 450 -22.54 -12.96 51.34
N LEU A 451 -23.18 -12.72 50.19
CA LEU A 451 -24.61 -12.40 50.12
C LEU A 451 -25.50 -13.61 49.81
N HIS A 452 -24.92 -14.76 49.47
CA HIS A 452 -25.61 -16.01 49.12
C HIS A 452 -26.56 -15.95 47.91
N ASN A 453 -26.50 -14.89 47.11
CA ASN A 453 -27.30 -14.72 45.88
C ASN A 453 -26.39 -14.60 44.65
N ASP A 454 -26.89 -14.98 43.48
CA ASP A 454 -26.18 -14.83 42.21
C ASP A 454 -26.27 -13.39 41.70
N TRP A 455 -25.10 -12.76 41.50
CA TRP A 455 -25.01 -11.39 41.01
C TRP A 455 -24.68 -11.33 39.53
N SER A 456 -25.19 -10.30 38.87
CA SER A 456 -24.90 -10.00 37.47
C SER A 456 -24.87 -8.49 37.22
N TYR A 457 -24.47 -8.07 36.01
CA TYR A 457 -24.69 -6.71 35.52
C TYR A 457 -25.77 -6.69 34.46
N ASP A 458 -26.40 -5.54 34.26
CA ASP A 458 -27.37 -5.32 33.21
C ASP A 458 -26.69 -5.02 31.87
N GLU A 459 -26.67 -6.01 30.98
CA GLU A 459 -26.15 -5.87 29.62
C GLU A 459 -26.83 -4.71 28.87
N SER A 460 -28.15 -4.55 29.03
CA SER A 460 -28.90 -3.49 28.35
C SER A 460 -28.49 -2.09 28.83
N SER A 461 -28.17 -1.93 30.11
CA SER A 461 -27.59 -0.69 30.63
C SER A 461 -26.20 -0.40 30.06
N LEU A 462 -25.39 -1.45 29.87
CA LEU A 462 -24.06 -1.32 29.30
C LEU A 462 -24.12 -0.90 27.82
N GLU A 463 -25.07 -1.47 27.07
CA GLU A 463 -25.38 -1.05 25.70
C GLU A 463 -25.83 0.42 25.62
N GLN A 464 -26.64 0.89 26.57
CA GLN A 464 -27.10 2.28 26.61
C GLN A 464 -25.98 3.27 26.91
N VAL A 465 -25.02 2.91 27.77
CA VAL A 465 -23.91 3.80 28.10
C VAL A 465 -22.79 3.78 27.07
N TYR A 466 -22.62 2.68 26.32
CA TYR A 466 -21.53 2.54 25.35
C TYR A 466 -21.42 3.68 24.31
N PRO A 467 -22.51 4.14 23.67
CA PRO A 467 -22.47 5.26 22.73
C PRO A 467 -21.98 6.57 23.37
N THR A 468 -22.15 6.72 24.69
CA THR A 468 -21.75 7.93 25.43
C THR A 468 -20.26 7.94 25.82
N LEU A 469 -19.55 6.83 25.61
CA LEU A 469 -18.13 6.71 25.93
C LEU A 469 -17.27 7.39 24.87
N GLU A 470 -16.10 7.88 25.28
CA GLU A 470 -15.07 8.33 24.35
C GLU A 470 -14.49 7.15 23.56
N GLU A 471 -14.02 7.39 22.32
CA GLU A 471 -13.54 6.33 21.41
C GLU A 471 -12.46 5.43 22.02
N HIS A 472 -11.52 6.01 22.76
CA HIS A 472 -10.46 5.24 23.43
C HIS A 472 -11.00 4.30 24.53
N ASN A 473 -12.13 4.66 25.16
CA ASN A 473 -12.79 3.87 26.20
C ASN A 473 -13.72 2.81 25.59
N LYS A 474 -14.33 3.08 24.43
CA LYS A 474 -15.16 2.09 23.71
C LYS A 474 -14.40 0.81 23.40
N LEU A 475 -13.11 0.91 23.06
CA LEU A 475 -12.26 -0.25 22.78
C LEU A 475 -11.90 -1.08 24.02
N ARG A 476 -12.09 -0.52 25.23
CA ARG A 476 -11.66 -1.10 26.52
C ARG A 476 -12.83 -1.27 27.49
N VAL A 477 -14.05 -1.36 26.97
CA VAL A 477 -15.28 -1.35 27.78
C VAL A 477 -15.29 -2.51 28.79
N GLY A 478 -14.91 -3.72 28.37
CA GLY A 478 -14.83 -4.88 29.26
C GLY A 478 -13.84 -4.67 30.40
N GLU A 479 -12.63 -4.18 30.09
CA GLU A 479 -11.61 -3.90 31.10
C GLU A 479 -12.11 -2.88 32.14
N ILE A 480 -12.62 -1.74 31.66
CA ILE A 480 -13.08 -0.63 32.50
C ILE A 480 -14.17 -1.09 33.46
N PHE A 481 -15.22 -1.71 32.93
CA PHE A 481 -16.36 -2.10 33.76
C PHE A 481 -16.04 -3.31 34.64
N SER A 482 -15.11 -4.19 34.25
CA SER A 482 -14.64 -5.27 35.13
C SER A 482 -13.91 -4.72 36.35
N GLU A 483 -13.17 -3.63 36.18
CA GLU A 483 -12.49 -2.94 37.27
C GLU A 483 -13.48 -2.21 38.19
N VAL A 484 -14.51 -1.56 37.62
CA VAL A 484 -15.62 -0.99 38.42
C VAL A 484 -16.30 -2.07 39.26
N ILE A 485 -16.69 -3.18 38.64
CA ILE A 485 -17.37 -4.29 39.34
C ILE A 485 -16.47 -4.92 40.41
N LYS A 486 -15.16 -5.03 40.14
CA LYS A 486 -14.20 -5.48 41.16
C LYS A 486 -14.23 -4.57 42.39
N PHE A 487 -14.20 -3.25 42.22
CA PHE A 487 -14.25 -2.32 43.35
C PHE A 487 -15.58 -2.35 44.10
N VAL A 488 -16.68 -2.59 43.38
CA VAL A 488 -17.99 -2.84 43.98
C VAL A 488 -17.95 -4.10 44.85
N ALA A 489 -17.45 -5.20 44.29
CA ALA A 489 -17.30 -6.46 45.01
C ALA A 489 -16.40 -6.32 46.24
N ASP A 490 -15.26 -5.63 46.11
CA ASP A 490 -14.33 -5.37 47.21
C ASP A 490 -15.03 -4.64 48.38
N ASN A 491 -15.83 -3.61 48.09
CA ASN A 491 -16.55 -2.86 49.11
C ASN A 491 -17.65 -3.69 49.78
N ILE A 492 -18.48 -4.37 48.99
CA ILE A 492 -19.56 -5.23 49.51
C ILE A 492 -18.98 -6.32 50.41
N VAL A 493 -17.97 -7.06 49.93
CA VAL A 493 -17.32 -8.13 50.69
C VAL A 493 -16.72 -7.59 51.98
N LYS A 494 -16.01 -6.45 51.93
CA LYS A 494 -15.37 -5.84 53.10
C LYS A 494 -16.36 -5.47 54.20
N ARG A 495 -17.53 -4.93 53.84
CA ARG A 495 -18.53 -4.44 54.81
C ARG A 495 -19.44 -5.56 55.30
N CYS A 496 -20.03 -6.32 54.39
CA CYS A 496 -21.01 -7.35 54.74
C CYS A 496 -20.39 -8.56 55.45
N SER A 497 -19.08 -8.82 55.30
CA SER A 497 -18.41 -9.89 56.07
C SER A 497 -18.16 -9.56 57.55
N LYS A 498 -18.25 -8.27 57.93
CA LYS A 498 -17.97 -7.80 59.31
C LYS A 498 -19.22 -7.33 60.03
N GLU A 499 -20.19 -6.79 59.30
CA GLU A 499 -21.32 -6.06 59.84
C GLU A 499 -22.64 -6.72 59.38
N GLU A 500 -23.21 -7.59 60.22
CA GLU A 500 -24.45 -8.35 59.93
C GLU A 500 -25.63 -7.43 59.56
N MET A 501 -25.73 -6.25 60.19
CA MET A 501 -26.77 -5.26 59.86
C MET A 501 -26.62 -4.68 58.44
N VAL A 502 -25.39 -4.57 57.93
CA VAL A 502 -25.14 -4.12 56.55
C VAL A 502 -25.50 -5.22 55.57
N LEU A 503 -25.18 -6.48 55.91
CA LEU A 503 -25.58 -7.64 55.12
C LEU A 503 -27.10 -7.69 54.95
N GLU A 504 -27.85 -7.65 56.06
CA GLU A 504 -29.32 -7.68 56.04
C GLU A 504 -29.90 -6.51 55.22
N ALA A 505 -29.48 -5.28 55.51
CA ALA A 505 -29.98 -4.10 54.80
C ALA A 505 -29.68 -4.12 53.29
N LEU A 506 -28.50 -4.61 52.89
CA LEU A 506 -28.13 -4.71 51.48
C LEU A 506 -28.96 -5.79 50.76
N VAL A 507 -29.16 -6.95 51.40
CA VAL A 507 -29.96 -8.05 50.83
C VAL A 507 -31.42 -7.65 50.65
N GLU A 508 -31.99 -6.90 51.60
CA GLU A 508 -33.35 -6.34 51.49
C GLU A 508 -33.46 -5.27 50.40
N THR A 509 -32.39 -4.49 50.18
CA THR A 509 -32.40 -3.36 49.24
C THR A 509 -32.15 -3.81 47.80
N VAL A 510 -31.28 -4.79 47.56
CA VAL A 510 -30.86 -5.24 46.22
C VAL A 510 -31.47 -6.59 45.88
N THR A 511 -32.80 -6.61 45.79
CA THR A 511 -33.58 -7.83 45.58
C THR A 511 -33.29 -8.53 44.25
N ASN A 512 -32.85 -7.79 43.22
CA ASN A 512 -32.53 -8.36 41.91
C ASN A 512 -31.06 -8.83 41.79
N SER A 513 -30.21 -8.53 42.78
CA SER A 513 -28.77 -8.85 42.76
C SER A 513 -28.07 -8.37 41.48
N LYS A 514 -28.44 -7.18 40.97
CA LYS A 514 -28.00 -6.68 39.67
C LYS A 514 -27.31 -5.33 39.77
N ILE A 515 -26.25 -5.14 38.99
CA ILE A 515 -25.57 -3.85 38.81
C ILE A 515 -26.04 -3.20 37.50
N VAL A 516 -26.51 -1.95 37.57
CA VAL A 516 -26.98 -1.17 36.41
C VAL A 516 -26.06 0.03 36.22
N PHE A 517 -25.54 0.21 35.00
CA PHE A 517 -24.68 1.36 34.67
C PHE A 517 -25.48 2.50 34.06
N ARG A 518 -25.20 3.73 34.50
CA ARG A 518 -25.87 4.93 33.98
C ARG A 518 -24.86 6.04 33.69
N SER A 519 -24.99 6.66 32.53
CA SER A 519 -24.23 7.86 32.18
C SER A 519 -25.05 9.11 32.52
N ASN A 520 -24.49 10.03 33.30
CA ASN A 520 -25.12 11.30 33.63
C ASN A 520 -24.10 12.44 33.56
N PRO A 521 -24.00 13.18 32.44
CA PRO A 521 -23.04 14.27 32.29
C PRO A 521 -23.28 15.45 33.25
N LYS A 522 -24.46 15.53 33.87
CA LYS A 522 -24.85 16.57 34.84
C LYS A 522 -24.55 16.19 36.29
N LEU A 523 -23.90 15.05 36.56
CA LEU A 523 -23.54 14.66 37.91
C LEU A 523 -22.65 15.73 38.57
N THR A 524 -23.05 16.19 39.77
CA THR A 524 -22.38 17.27 40.52
C THR A 524 -21.58 16.70 41.69
N GLY A 525 -20.37 17.21 41.92
CA GLY A 525 -19.53 16.87 43.07
C GLY A 525 -18.50 15.77 42.81
N THR A 526 -18.92 14.60 42.31
CA THR A 526 -18.04 13.44 42.06
C THR A 526 -18.19 12.89 40.64
N TYR A 527 -17.22 12.09 40.19
CA TYR A 527 -17.28 11.40 38.89
C TYR A 527 -18.15 10.15 38.90
N TRP A 528 -18.30 9.55 40.08
CA TRP A 528 -19.05 8.32 40.32
C TRP A 528 -20.03 8.54 41.47
N SER A 529 -21.20 7.92 41.36
CA SER A 529 -22.23 7.91 42.39
C SER A 529 -22.91 6.55 42.36
N TRP A 530 -23.15 5.98 43.53
CA TRP A 530 -23.98 4.79 43.65
C TRP A 530 -25.35 5.20 44.21
N SER A 531 -26.39 4.52 43.74
CA SER A 531 -27.74 4.60 44.28
C SER A 531 -28.38 3.20 44.27
N PHE A 532 -29.45 3.04 45.05
CA PHE A 532 -30.25 1.83 45.05
C PHE A 532 -31.63 2.19 44.49
N GLU A 533 -31.99 1.62 43.35
CA GLU A 533 -33.22 1.95 42.63
C GLU A 533 -33.90 0.66 42.17
N ASN A 534 -35.18 0.49 42.50
CA ASN A 534 -36.01 -0.63 42.03
C ASN A 534 -35.42 -2.05 42.28
N GLY A 535 -34.64 -2.22 43.35
CA GLY A 535 -34.01 -3.51 43.68
C GLY A 535 -32.64 -3.73 43.04
N ASP A 536 -32.09 -2.75 42.32
CA ASP A 536 -30.78 -2.79 41.67
C ASP A 536 -29.76 -1.86 42.35
N LEU A 537 -28.47 -2.21 42.24
CA LEU A 537 -27.37 -1.28 42.50
C LEU A 537 -27.08 -0.48 41.24
N VAL A 538 -27.41 0.81 41.24
CA VAL A 538 -27.17 1.70 40.10
C VAL A 538 -25.86 2.46 40.30
N ILE A 539 -24.94 2.30 39.34
CA ILE A 539 -23.67 3.02 39.29
C ILE A 539 -23.75 4.08 38.20
N THR A 540 -23.85 5.33 38.64
CA THR A 540 -23.91 6.48 37.74
C THR A 540 -22.54 7.14 37.61
N PHE A 541 -22.12 7.44 36.38
CA PHE A 541 -20.87 8.14 36.11
C PHE A 541 -21.06 9.35 35.20
N LYS A 542 -20.25 10.39 35.42
CA LYS A 542 -20.20 11.59 34.57
C LYS A 542 -19.39 11.35 33.30
N SER A 543 -18.24 10.71 33.48
CA SER A 543 -17.25 10.35 32.46
C SER A 543 -16.41 9.21 33.03
N ILE A 544 -15.84 8.37 32.16
CA ILE A 544 -14.93 7.30 32.60
C ILE A 544 -13.57 7.91 32.94
N CYS A 545 -13.39 8.27 34.21
CA CYS A 545 -12.11 8.72 34.77
C CYS A 545 -12.04 8.34 36.25
N ASN A 546 -10.83 8.15 36.76
CA ASN A 546 -10.57 7.76 38.16
C ASN A 546 -11.44 6.56 38.60
N VAL A 547 -11.42 5.45 37.84
CA VAL A 547 -12.22 4.24 38.15
C VAL A 547 -11.99 3.76 39.60
N SER A 548 -10.78 3.97 40.12
CA SER A 548 -10.38 3.72 41.52
C SER A 548 -11.18 4.50 42.57
N ASP A 549 -11.87 5.58 42.22
CA ASP A 549 -12.72 6.32 43.17
C ASP A 549 -13.83 5.42 43.74
N ASN A 550 -14.23 4.38 43.00
CA ASN A 550 -15.18 3.36 43.46
C ASN A 550 -14.65 2.52 44.64
N VAL A 551 -13.34 2.48 44.90
CA VAL A 551 -12.74 1.76 46.05
C VAL A 551 -13.17 2.38 47.38
N ASN A 552 -13.33 3.70 47.42
CA ASN A 552 -13.59 4.44 48.66
C ASN A 552 -15.07 4.76 48.85
N PHE A 553 -15.95 4.20 48.02
CA PHE A 553 -17.38 4.47 48.10
C PHE A 553 -17.99 3.77 49.32
N ASP A 554 -18.53 4.55 50.25
CA ASP A 554 -19.13 4.04 51.49
C ASP A 554 -20.64 3.85 51.32
N PHE A 555 -21.05 2.73 50.70
CA PHE A 555 -22.45 2.46 50.36
C PHE A 555 -23.37 2.34 51.59
N VAL A 556 -22.81 2.12 52.78
CA VAL A 556 -23.56 2.11 54.05
C VAL A 556 -24.28 3.43 54.31
N LYS A 557 -23.73 4.56 53.83
CA LYS A 557 -24.33 5.89 54.00
C LYS A 557 -25.60 6.10 53.18
N ILE A 558 -25.75 5.35 52.10
CA ILE A 558 -26.86 5.49 51.14
C ILE A 558 -27.81 4.29 51.17
N LEU A 559 -27.47 3.24 51.94
CA LEU A 559 -28.37 2.13 52.16
C LEU A 559 -29.61 2.60 52.94
N PRO A 560 -30.82 2.25 52.48
CA PRO A 560 -32.03 2.43 53.25
C PRO A 560 -31.91 1.76 54.62
N SER A 561 -32.48 2.37 55.65
CA SER A 561 -32.61 1.75 56.98
C SER A 561 -34.03 1.96 57.50
N PRO A 562 -34.62 0.97 58.18
CA PRO A 562 -35.92 1.14 58.83
C PRO A 562 -35.84 2.18 59.95
N GLY A 563 -36.90 2.97 60.08
CA GLY A 563 -37.05 4.01 61.11
C GLY A 563 -36.39 5.33 60.73
N VAL A 564 -36.08 6.14 61.75
CA VAL A 564 -35.58 7.52 61.57
C VAL A 564 -34.05 7.58 61.54
N LEU A 565 -33.37 6.59 62.11
CA LEU A 565 -31.91 6.52 62.15
C LEU A 565 -31.37 5.97 60.83
N THR A 566 -30.30 6.57 60.31
CA THR A 566 -29.56 5.98 59.17
C THR A 566 -28.88 4.67 59.59
N LEU A 567 -28.58 3.80 58.62
CA LEU A 567 -27.90 2.53 58.89
C LEU A 567 -26.57 2.73 59.61
N ALA A 568 -25.77 3.71 59.15
CA ALA A 568 -24.51 4.09 59.79
C ALA A 568 -24.71 4.49 61.28
N SER A 569 -25.77 5.23 61.59
CA SER A 569 -26.12 5.60 62.96
C SER A 569 -26.51 4.40 63.82
N ARG A 570 -27.27 3.45 63.27
CA ARG A 570 -27.65 2.23 63.99
C ARG A 570 -26.45 1.32 64.29
N ILE A 571 -25.53 1.20 63.32
CA ILE A 571 -24.27 0.48 63.51
C ILE A 571 -23.45 1.16 64.61
N ASN A 572 -23.29 2.48 64.57
CA ASN A 572 -22.55 3.21 65.59
C ASN A 572 -23.19 3.10 66.98
N LEU A 573 -24.52 3.05 67.07
CA LEU A 573 -25.25 2.79 68.31
C LEU A 573 -24.93 1.39 68.85
N LYS A 574 -24.98 0.36 68.00
CA LYS A 574 -24.62 -1.02 68.35
C LYS A 574 -23.17 -1.13 68.83
N GLU A 575 -22.22 -0.50 68.12
CA GLU A 575 -20.79 -0.49 68.48
C GLU A 575 -20.49 0.17 69.84
N ASN A 576 -21.33 1.11 70.29
CA ASN A 576 -21.15 1.80 71.57
C ASN A 576 -22.09 1.29 72.67
N GLN A 577 -22.87 0.24 72.41
CA GLN A 577 -23.83 -0.32 73.36
C GLN A 577 -23.13 -0.82 74.64
N GLU A 578 -21.94 -1.43 74.53
CA GLU A 578 -21.16 -1.87 75.70
C GLU A 578 -20.77 -0.69 76.61
N LYS A 579 -20.31 0.43 76.05
CA LYS A 579 -19.95 1.63 76.83
C LYS A 579 -21.16 2.25 77.52
N ILE A 580 -22.31 2.21 76.86
CA ILE A 580 -23.59 2.63 77.44
C ILE A 580 -23.92 1.71 78.63
N GLN A 581 -23.83 0.39 78.45
CA GLN A 581 -24.13 -0.59 79.50
C GLN A 581 -23.17 -0.44 80.69
N GLU A 582 -21.87 -0.25 80.48
CA GLU A 582 -20.91 0.01 81.55
C GLU A 582 -21.30 1.22 82.41
N SER A 583 -21.86 2.25 81.80
CA SER A 583 -22.32 3.45 82.49
C SER A 583 -23.60 3.19 83.30
N PHE A 584 -24.50 2.35 82.79
CA PHE A 584 -25.69 1.88 83.52
C PHE A 584 -25.33 0.97 84.70
N GLU A 585 -24.39 0.04 84.54
CA GLU A 585 -23.92 -0.84 85.63
C GLU A 585 -23.34 -0.04 86.80
N LYS A 586 -22.61 1.05 86.52
CA LYS A 586 -22.12 1.96 87.56
C LYS A 586 -23.25 2.61 88.36
N MET A 587 -24.34 2.99 87.71
CA MET A 587 -25.52 3.54 88.40
C MET A 587 -26.24 2.46 89.20
N LYS A 588 -26.38 1.24 88.65
CA LYS A 588 -26.99 0.09 89.32
C LYS A 588 -26.30 -0.23 90.64
N LEU A 589 -24.96 -0.19 90.69
CA LEU A 589 -24.20 -0.42 91.92
C LEU A 589 -24.52 0.57 93.05
N VAL A 590 -24.89 1.81 92.72
CA VAL A 590 -25.21 2.86 93.71
C VAL A 590 -26.70 2.90 94.04
N LEU A 591 -27.56 2.71 93.04
CA LEU A 591 -29.02 2.90 93.13
C LEU A 591 -29.82 1.60 93.28
N ASN A 592 -29.17 0.44 93.22
CA ASN A 592 -29.77 -0.89 93.32
C ASN A 592 -30.97 -1.14 92.37
N SER A 593 -30.89 -0.58 91.16
CA SER A 593 -31.92 -0.63 90.11
C SER A 593 -31.29 -0.78 88.74
N ASP A 594 -31.98 -1.45 87.81
CA ASP A 594 -31.53 -1.62 86.42
C ASP A 594 -31.89 -0.40 85.59
N TRP A 595 -30.88 0.29 85.05
CA TRP A 595 -31.07 1.51 84.28
C TRP A 595 -31.06 1.28 82.77
N SER A 596 -31.90 2.04 82.06
CA SER A 596 -31.94 2.08 80.61
C SER A 596 -32.24 3.49 80.09
N TYR A 597 -32.16 3.68 78.77
CA TYR A 597 -32.69 4.88 78.12
C TYR A 597 -33.92 4.55 77.27
N ASP A 598 -34.75 5.55 76.99
CA ASP A 598 -35.91 5.40 76.11
C ASP A 598 -35.53 5.49 74.63
N GLU A 599 -35.59 4.35 73.93
CA GLU A 599 -35.28 4.27 72.49
C GLU A 599 -36.18 5.19 71.66
N SER A 600 -37.47 5.31 72.00
CA SER A 600 -38.40 6.19 71.28
C SER A 600 -38.02 7.68 71.41
N SER A 601 -37.47 8.07 72.56
CA SER A 601 -36.93 9.41 72.78
C SER A 601 -35.70 9.69 71.91
N LEU A 602 -34.87 8.67 71.65
CA LEU A 602 -33.72 8.79 70.74
C LEU A 602 -34.17 9.03 69.30
N GLU A 603 -35.20 8.31 68.84
CA GLU A 603 -35.79 8.49 67.51
C GLU A 603 -36.37 9.89 67.32
N GLN A 604 -36.96 10.46 68.37
CA GLN A 604 -37.51 11.82 68.35
C GLN A 604 -36.44 12.90 68.30
N VAL A 605 -35.31 12.71 69.00
CA VAL A 605 -34.23 13.72 69.02
C VAL A 605 -33.27 13.60 67.84
N TYR A 606 -33.12 12.40 67.24
CA TYR A 606 -32.19 12.16 66.14
C TYR A 606 -32.34 13.13 64.95
N PRO A 607 -33.55 13.43 64.42
CA PRO A 607 -33.74 14.42 63.35
C PRO A 607 -33.26 15.83 63.71
N LYS A 608 -33.18 16.14 65.01
CA LYS A 608 -32.80 17.46 65.54
C LYS A 608 -31.29 17.56 65.83
N LEU A 609 -30.55 16.46 65.73
CA LEU A 609 -29.10 16.48 65.87
C LEU A 609 -28.43 17.19 64.68
N GLU A 610 -27.28 17.79 64.93
CA GLU A 610 -26.44 18.36 63.88
C GLU A 610 -25.88 17.25 62.96
N GLU A 611 -25.71 17.55 61.67
CA GLU A 611 -25.34 16.55 60.64
C GLU A 611 -24.06 15.76 60.96
N HIS A 612 -23.07 16.39 61.62
CA HIS A 612 -21.84 15.71 62.00
C HIS A 612 -22.00 14.75 63.20
N ASN A 613 -23.05 14.93 64.00
CA ASN A 613 -23.36 14.09 65.15
C ASN A 613 -24.23 12.88 64.76
N LYS A 614 -25.05 13.00 63.72
CA LYS A 614 -25.96 11.92 63.28
C LYS A 614 -25.22 10.58 63.03
N PRO A 615 -24.14 10.51 62.22
CA PRO A 615 -23.43 9.24 61.98
C PRO A 615 -22.74 8.67 63.23
N ARG A 616 -22.51 9.48 64.26
CA ARG A 616 -21.81 9.13 65.51
C ARG A 616 -22.73 9.13 66.73
N VAL A 617 -24.04 8.97 66.52
CA VAL A 617 -25.04 9.13 67.59
C VAL A 617 -24.81 8.18 68.77
N GLY A 618 -24.35 6.96 68.53
CA GLY A 618 -24.04 5.99 69.58
C GLY A 618 -22.88 6.42 70.47
N GLU A 619 -21.81 6.94 69.86
CA GLU A 619 -20.66 7.48 70.57
C GLU A 619 -21.05 8.70 71.41
N VAL A 620 -21.80 9.64 70.81
CA VAL A 620 -22.31 10.84 71.48
C VAL A 620 -23.21 10.45 72.66
N LEU A 621 -24.13 9.52 72.45
CA LEU A 621 -25.05 9.04 73.47
C LEU A 621 -24.31 8.35 74.63
N ALA A 622 -23.33 7.49 74.31
CA ALA A 622 -22.49 6.84 75.31
C ALA A 622 -21.75 7.84 76.17
N GLU A 623 -21.23 8.92 75.59
CA GLU A 623 -20.54 9.97 76.34
C GLU A 623 -21.49 10.77 77.25
N ILE A 624 -22.68 11.12 76.76
CA ILE A 624 -23.71 11.79 77.57
C ILE A 624 -24.09 10.93 78.78
N ILE A 625 -24.42 9.65 78.54
CA ILE A 625 -24.80 8.71 79.60
C ILE A 625 -23.65 8.48 80.58
N ARG A 626 -22.40 8.43 80.11
CA ARG A 626 -21.22 8.34 80.98
C ARG A 626 -21.15 9.51 81.95
N TYR A 627 -21.35 10.74 81.49
CA TYR A 627 -21.29 11.92 82.35
C TYR A 627 -22.50 12.02 83.30
N ILE A 628 -23.70 11.65 82.84
CA ILE A 628 -24.88 11.52 83.71
C ILE A 628 -24.60 10.51 84.83
N SER A 629 -24.09 9.32 84.47
CA SER A 629 -23.72 8.24 85.39
C SER A 629 -22.69 8.71 86.41
N GLN A 630 -21.63 9.39 85.98
CA GLN A 630 -20.61 9.95 86.88
C GLN A 630 -21.20 10.91 87.92
N ASN A 631 -22.13 11.77 87.52
CA ASN A 631 -22.76 12.72 88.43
C ASN A 631 -23.66 12.02 89.45
N ILE A 632 -24.51 11.09 88.98
CA ILE A 632 -25.41 10.30 89.82
C ILE A 632 -24.61 9.50 90.85
N VAL A 633 -23.59 8.77 90.41
CA VAL A 633 -22.70 7.98 91.30
C VAL A 633 -22.03 8.85 92.35
N LYS A 634 -21.55 10.04 91.96
CA LYS A 634 -20.86 10.96 92.89
C LYS A 634 -21.80 11.53 93.96
N ARG A 635 -22.99 11.98 93.57
CA ARG A 635 -23.91 12.69 94.47
C ARG A 635 -24.78 11.75 95.30
N CYS A 636 -25.20 10.62 94.74
CA CYS A 636 -25.94 9.58 95.47
C CYS A 636 -25.04 8.72 96.39
N ALA A 637 -23.79 9.14 96.61
CA ALA A 637 -22.99 8.63 97.71
C ALA A 637 -23.52 9.11 99.07
N ASP A 638 -24.25 10.25 99.09
CA ASP A 638 -25.06 10.67 100.24
C ASP A 638 -26.39 9.90 100.26
N GLU A 639 -26.71 9.31 101.41
CA GLU A 639 -27.85 8.43 101.58
C GLU A 639 -29.20 9.15 101.39
N LEU A 640 -29.33 10.41 101.86
CA LEU A 640 -30.55 11.19 101.73
C LEU A 640 -30.78 11.62 100.27
N VAL A 641 -29.71 12.02 99.59
CA VAL A 641 -29.76 12.36 98.15
C VAL A 641 -30.15 11.13 97.33
N ARG A 642 -29.59 9.97 97.67
CA ARG A 642 -29.89 8.70 97.00
C ARG A 642 -31.36 8.31 97.17
N GLU A 643 -31.90 8.36 98.38
CA GLU A 643 -33.30 8.01 98.65
C GLU A 643 -34.26 8.93 97.88
N ALA A 644 -34.08 10.24 97.96
CA ALA A 644 -34.91 11.21 97.25
C ALA A 644 -34.80 11.06 95.72
N PHE A 645 -33.61 10.76 95.21
CA PHE A 645 -33.41 10.48 93.78
C PHE A 645 -34.18 9.24 93.34
N ILE A 646 -34.11 8.14 94.09
CA ILE A 646 -34.81 6.88 93.79
C ILE A 646 -36.33 7.08 93.76
N GLU A 647 -36.89 7.88 94.69
CA GLU A 647 -38.33 8.20 94.71
C GLU A 647 -38.78 8.93 93.43
N CYS A 648 -37.93 9.82 92.88
CA CYS A 648 -38.22 10.59 91.67
C CYS A 648 -38.08 9.79 90.36
N VAL A 649 -37.32 8.68 90.38
CA VAL A 649 -36.96 7.88 89.19
C VAL A 649 -37.38 6.42 89.29
N SER A 650 -38.60 6.16 89.76
CA SER A 650 -39.12 4.81 89.98
C SER A 650 -39.07 3.87 88.77
N ASN A 651 -38.99 4.39 87.53
CA ASN A 651 -38.84 3.58 86.32
C ASN A 651 -37.38 3.31 85.92
N SER A 652 -36.41 3.96 86.57
CA SER A 652 -34.96 3.83 86.29
C SER A 652 -34.61 4.06 84.81
N LYS A 653 -35.27 5.05 84.18
CA LYS A 653 -35.15 5.33 82.75
C LYS A 653 -34.71 6.76 82.47
N ILE A 654 -33.78 6.92 81.54
CA ILE A 654 -33.38 8.22 80.99
C ILE A 654 -34.17 8.50 79.71
N ILE A 655 -34.84 9.65 79.63
CA ILE A 655 -35.56 10.11 78.45
C ILE A 655 -34.86 11.36 77.90
N PHE A 656 -34.43 11.31 76.64
CA PHE A 656 -33.80 12.45 75.98
C PHE A 656 -34.84 13.34 75.32
N ARG A 657 -34.72 14.67 75.50
CA ARG A 657 -35.67 15.62 74.91
C ARG A 657 -34.94 16.80 74.26
N PHE A 658 -35.28 17.10 73.00
CA PHE A 658 -34.77 18.30 72.34
C PHE A 658 -35.70 19.49 72.60
N ILE A 659 -35.16 20.59 73.15
CA ILE A 659 -35.91 21.82 73.41
C ILE A 659 -35.11 23.00 72.87
N GLU A 660 -35.54 23.58 71.75
CA GLU A 660 -34.78 24.63 71.04
C GLU A 660 -34.55 25.89 71.91
N LYS A 661 -35.53 26.27 72.74
CA LYS A 661 -35.53 27.54 73.48
C LYS A 661 -35.26 27.39 74.98
N GLN A 662 -34.57 26.34 75.42
CA GLN A 662 -34.24 26.19 76.84
C GLN A 662 -33.08 27.11 77.29
N PRO A 663 -33.07 27.58 78.55
CA PRO A 663 -32.10 28.57 79.03
C PRO A 663 -30.65 28.06 79.03
N SER A 664 -30.41 26.82 79.46
CA SER A 664 -29.07 26.20 79.52
C SER A 664 -28.88 25.11 78.45
N TYR A 665 -27.64 24.65 78.24
CA TYR A 665 -27.36 23.56 77.29
C TYR A 665 -27.97 22.23 77.72
N TRP A 666 -27.96 21.97 79.02
CA TRP A 666 -28.52 20.78 79.64
C TRP A 666 -29.46 21.18 80.77
N ILE A 667 -30.63 20.54 80.81
CA ILE A 667 -31.59 20.65 81.91
C ILE A 667 -32.05 19.25 82.26
N TRP A 668 -31.97 18.91 83.55
CA TRP A 668 -32.55 17.69 84.09
C TRP A 668 -33.92 18.00 84.69
N ASN A 669 -34.86 17.08 84.55
CA ASN A 669 -36.17 17.14 85.21
C ASN A 669 -36.62 15.72 85.57
N PHE A 670 -37.49 15.59 86.57
CA PHE A 670 -38.10 14.31 86.95
C PHE A 670 -39.58 14.31 86.54
N GLU A 671 -39.94 13.48 85.55
CA GLU A 671 -41.31 13.43 85.03
C GLU A 671 -41.79 11.98 84.93
N GLY A 672 -42.92 11.68 85.60
CA GLY A 672 -43.58 10.38 85.52
C GLY A 672 -42.72 9.19 85.94
N GLY A 673 -41.79 9.40 86.89
CA GLY A 673 -40.85 8.37 87.36
C GLY A 673 -39.61 8.18 86.48
N ASN A 674 -39.32 9.09 85.53
CA ASN A 674 -38.15 9.04 84.66
C ASN A 674 -37.24 10.26 84.85
N LEU A 675 -35.94 10.09 84.57
CA LEU A 675 -35.01 11.19 84.43
C LEU A 675 -35.11 11.77 83.01
N ILE A 676 -35.65 12.97 82.87
CA ILE A 676 -35.68 13.70 81.61
C ILE A 676 -34.38 14.49 81.47
N VAL A 677 -33.61 14.22 80.43
CA VAL A 677 -32.40 14.98 80.08
C VAL A 677 -32.68 15.74 78.80
N SER A 678 -32.85 17.06 78.94
CA SER A 678 -33.22 17.95 77.84
C SER A 678 -32.06 18.83 77.38
N PHE A 679 -31.93 18.99 76.05
CA PHE A 679 -30.86 19.75 75.41
C PHE A 679 -31.37 20.63 74.26
N LYS A 680 -30.72 21.79 74.05
CA LYS A 680 -30.94 22.65 72.86
C LYS A 680 -29.93 22.39 71.73
N SER A 681 -28.76 21.86 72.09
CA SER A 681 -27.70 21.43 71.17
C SER A 681 -26.78 20.47 71.92
N ILE A 682 -26.12 19.57 71.19
CA ILE A 682 -25.10 18.69 71.77
C ILE A 682 -23.81 19.49 71.91
N SER A 683 -23.64 20.16 73.06
CA SER A 683 -22.46 20.97 73.36
C SER A 683 -22.15 20.88 74.84
N ASN A 684 -20.87 20.99 75.22
CA ASN A 684 -20.42 20.90 76.61
C ASN A 684 -20.97 19.67 77.34
N ILE A 685 -20.87 18.48 76.73
CA ILE A 685 -21.46 17.24 77.27
C ILE A 685 -21.00 16.98 78.73
N SER A 686 -19.77 17.38 79.07
CA SER A 686 -19.20 17.31 80.42
C SER A 686 -19.98 18.08 81.49
N ASP A 687 -20.83 19.04 81.12
CA ASP A 687 -21.68 19.78 82.07
C ASP A 687 -22.63 18.83 82.81
N ASN A 688 -23.06 17.74 82.16
CA ASN A 688 -23.87 16.70 82.81
C ASN A 688 -23.17 16.05 84.02
N ALA A 689 -21.84 16.03 84.06
CA ALA A 689 -21.05 15.46 85.16
C ALA A 689 -21.12 16.29 86.44
N ASN A 690 -21.42 17.59 86.31
CA ASN A 690 -21.37 18.57 87.39
C ASN A 690 -22.74 19.21 87.69
N PHE A 691 -23.77 18.87 86.92
CA PHE A 691 -25.12 19.39 87.08
C PHE A 691 -25.64 19.17 88.51
N ASN A 692 -26.16 20.22 89.15
CA ASN A 692 -26.60 20.15 90.55
C ASN A 692 -28.04 19.67 90.69
N PHE A 693 -28.28 18.38 90.45
CA PHE A 693 -29.64 17.83 90.49
C PHE A 693 -30.26 17.77 91.90
N GLU A 694 -29.48 17.91 92.97
CA GLU A 694 -29.98 17.98 94.35
C GLU A 694 -30.96 19.16 94.56
N THR A 695 -30.82 20.23 93.78
CA THR A 695 -31.77 21.35 93.81
C THR A 695 -33.13 21.04 93.19
N LEU A 696 -33.26 19.88 92.57
CA LEU A 696 -34.47 19.40 91.89
C LEU A 696 -35.15 18.23 92.62
N LEU A 697 -34.47 17.65 93.63
CA LEU A 697 -35.02 16.66 94.56
C LEU A 697 -35.78 17.38 95.67
#